data_AF-A0A7T5EHF8-F1
#
_entry.id   AF-A0A7T5EHF8-F1
#
_cell.length_a   1.000
_cell.length_b   1.000
_cell.length_c   1.000
_cell.angle_alpha   90.00
_cell.angle_beta   90.00
_cell.angle_gamma   90.00
#
_symmetry.space_group_name_H-M   'P 1'
#
loop_
_entity.id
_entity.type
_entity.pdbx_description
1 polymer ?
#
loop_
_entity_poly.entity_id
_entity_poly.type
_entity_poly.pdbx_seq_one_letter_code
_entity_poly.pdbx_strand_id
1 'polypeptide(L)'
;MKRLLSRTGCWLLLVMLLFQLAAVPAFAQDTAVRAEPLAAGIEQLLAELDKNPESIGLHAGIQVYDLTEKKILYSHLADRTYVPASNMKLFTTIAALDRLGPDYQWKTEVYLTGEVSNGGVLNGDLVLKGLGDPSLTSADLQSIASALKEKGIEQVNGKLLVDDSYFDGIRLGFGWMWDDEPYGYSAQISALAVHKNAVNITVEPGAAAGDTPVLTMDPGTEYLQVDNQLQTVAGKGSQIAVERPRGTNRLIFTGTIGVDAPPYEEAVTMEDPALFAADIWMQRLGAAGIKLHPQAKAEKTTVTNGVPFYTHLSPPLSEIITELNKESDNFYAEMLLKTLGAVEKGEGSAEAGSEVVAEVLKRAGIEGGFVQKDGSGLSRFNWITASQMVRLLSFVQDQEYRDVFEQSLPVAGVDGTLKNRLKGTAAEKRVAAKTGSMGGVNTLSGYATAKNGNKLAFSILINGIYKSKYARDLQDRIAILLAEYPQSQAPGGETSEETTYKLSALLDPIVAEAEGAGITAGVLVKKAGGAEEAGEPAVWFEHEADTLLTPASNLKLLTTAAALDQLGSDYQYATELWGSAAPPSNGIYQGDLYLKGYGDPTLHTEDKLKVQEGVSIESIVAWLKEQGIKRVNGDLILDESYFDQQRLGLGWAWDDESYYYNPLLGALAMNRGTVMIEFEPGSGVGDPVPIQLLPKTDYVTVINEAKTVSADQPKTFAIERDRGTNTIHVTGNLPLGTAQDYERVPVENPALYVGTVLRETMEKDGISFGGNSDIRIGTVPAQAVKWTSFHSRPLSEIITYLNKRSDNFYAEMLLKTLGAVRKQEGSASAGVEVVMETLDRLGVPSNFDMVDGSGLTRYNLISPRHVAALLEGMAAHDEYQTYLDSLPIAGVDGTLANRMKGTAAADNARAKTGTLTGVSSLSGYVHTQDGQTLIFSIMLNGYTPKSGFLIGIQDRIVEALASYAD
;
A
#
# COMPACT_ATOMS: atom_id res chain seq x y z
N MET A 1 -16.72 8.44 100.67
CA MET A 1 -17.60 9.25 99.81
C MET A 1 -17.93 8.42 98.57
N LYS A 2 -19.22 8.14 98.35
CA LYS A 2 -19.90 7.77 97.08
C LYS A 2 -19.11 7.17 95.89
N ARG A 3 -19.67 6.04 95.39
CA ARG A 3 -20.00 5.73 93.96
C ARG A 3 -18.85 5.39 93.00
N LEU A 4 -19.00 4.61 91.94
CA LEU A 4 -19.94 3.58 91.42
C LEU A 4 -19.31 3.16 90.06
N LEU A 5 -19.68 1.99 89.52
CA LEU A 5 -19.46 1.52 88.12
C LEU A 5 -18.04 1.04 87.78
N SER A 6 -17.71 -0.24 87.98
CA SER A 6 -18.19 -1.48 87.32
C SER A 6 -17.58 -1.73 85.93
N ARG A 7 -16.63 -2.66 85.96
CA ARG A 7 -16.17 -3.58 84.91
C ARG A 7 -17.25 -3.95 83.88
N THR A 8 -17.36 -3.19 82.79
CA THR A 8 -18.08 -3.60 81.56
C THR A 8 -17.37 -3.20 80.26
N GLY A 9 -16.10 -2.78 80.31
CA GLY A 9 -15.33 -2.39 79.11
C GLY A 9 -14.42 -3.48 78.52
N CYS A 10 -13.87 -4.39 79.34
CA CYS A 10 -12.83 -5.32 78.89
C CYS A 10 -13.32 -6.70 78.42
N TRP A 11 -14.59 -7.05 78.62
CA TRP A 11 -15.15 -8.33 78.15
C TRP A 11 -15.90 -8.24 76.81
N LEU A 12 -16.25 -7.03 76.35
CA LEU A 12 -16.88 -6.82 75.04
C LEU A 12 -15.87 -6.84 73.88
N LEU A 13 -14.61 -6.46 74.13
CA LEU A 13 -13.55 -6.50 73.11
C LEU A 13 -12.99 -7.91 72.88
N LEU A 14 -13.01 -8.81 73.87
CA LEU A 14 -12.51 -10.18 73.70
C LEU A 14 -13.56 -11.13 73.08
N VAL A 15 -14.86 -10.88 73.30
CA VAL A 15 -15.95 -11.67 72.68
C VAL A 15 -16.21 -11.23 71.23
N MET A 16 -15.94 -9.96 70.87
CA MET A 16 -15.99 -9.51 69.47
C MET A 16 -14.79 -10.00 68.63
N LEU A 17 -13.64 -10.29 69.23
CA LEU A 17 -12.50 -10.88 68.49
C LEU A 17 -12.57 -12.41 68.34
N LEU A 18 -13.37 -13.11 69.16
CA LEU A 18 -13.55 -14.58 69.07
C LEU A 18 -14.76 -15.01 68.23
N PHE A 19 -15.64 -14.09 67.83
CA PHE A 19 -16.72 -14.37 66.85
C PHE A 19 -16.37 -14.00 65.40
N GLN A 20 -15.16 -13.48 65.13
CA GLN A 20 -14.65 -13.29 63.76
C GLN A 20 -13.83 -14.49 63.24
N LEU A 21 -13.71 -15.58 64.02
CA LEU A 21 -12.97 -16.80 63.65
C LEU A 21 -13.86 -18.05 63.47
N ALA A 22 -15.18 -17.91 63.48
CA ALA A 22 -16.11 -19.02 63.27
C ALA A 22 -17.41 -18.59 62.56
N ALA A 23 -17.26 -17.99 61.38
CA ALA A 23 -18.30 -17.93 60.37
C ALA A 23 -17.61 -18.00 59.00
N VAL A 24 -17.13 -19.20 58.66
CA VAL A 24 -16.90 -19.56 57.27
C VAL A 24 -18.29 -19.59 56.62
N PRO A 25 -18.64 -18.72 55.66
CA PRO A 25 -19.62 -19.11 54.70
C PRO A 25 -18.95 -20.23 53.91
N ALA A 26 -19.37 -21.47 54.16
CA ALA A 26 -19.21 -22.55 53.22
C ALA A 26 -20.08 -22.23 52.00
N PHE A 27 -19.60 -21.29 51.19
CA PHE A 27 -19.97 -21.03 49.81
C PHE A 27 -18.67 -20.85 49.01
N ALA A 28 -17.70 -21.74 49.25
CA ALA A 28 -16.85 -22.24 48.18
C ALA A 28 -17.50 -23.55 47.70
N GLN A 29 -18.69 -23.43 47.13
CA GLN A 29 -19.10 -24.36 46.11
C GLN A 29 -18.41 -23.86 44.85
N ASP A 30 -17.66 -24.74 44.19
CA ASP A 30 -17.15 -24.58 42.84
C ASP A 30 -18.22 -23.96 41.92
N THR A 31 -18.25 -22.63 41.83
CA THR A 31 -18.65 -21.98 40.59
C THR A 31 -17.38 -21.96 39.76
N ALA A 32 -17.05 -23.10 39.16
CA ALA A 32 -16.34 -23.06 37.89
C ALA A 32 -17.09 -22.02 37.06
N VAL A 33 -16.43 -20.90 36.75
CA VAL A 33 -16.97 -19.88 35.86
C VAL A 33 -17.22 -20.60 34.55
N ARG A 34 -18.45 -21.09 34.34
CA ARG A 34 -18.83 -21.68 33.07
C ARG A 34 -18.75 -20.53 32.09
N ALA A 35 -17.75 -20.57 31.21
CA ALA A 35 -17.68 -19.67 30.08
C ALA A 35 -19.05 -19.69 29.39
N GLU A 36 -19.61 -18.50 29.14
CA GLU A 36 -20.88 -18.35 28.39
C GLU A 36 -20.76 -19.14 27.09
N PRO A 37 -21.76 -19.95 26.68
CA PRO A 37 -21.59 -20.90 25.59
C PRO A 37 -21.16 -20.30 24.25
N LEU A 38 -21.43 -19.01 24.02
CA LEU A 38 -20.94 -18.28 22.85
C LEU A 38 -19.43 -18.04 22.92
N ALA A 39 -18.94 -17.55 24.06
CA ALA A 39 -17.51 -17.30 24.27
C ALA A 39 -16.70 -18.59 24.15
N ALA A 40 -17.16 -19.67 24.81
CA ALA A 40 -16.52 -20.98 24.70
C ALA A 40 -16.47 -21.50 23.26
N GLY A 41 -17.55 -21.28 22.50
CA GLY A 41 -17.61 -21.64 21.08
C GLY A 41 -16.57 -20.89 20.27
N ILE A 42 -16.48 -19.56 20.41
CA ILE A 42 -15.52 -18.74 19.64
C ILE A 42 -14.06 -19.08 20.01
N GLU A 43 -13.75 -19.24 21.29
CA GLU A 43 -12.39 -19.61 21.74
C GLU A 43 -11.93 -20.95 21.17
N GLN A 44 -12.85 -21.93 21.08
CA GLN A 44 -12.54 -23.20 20.42
C GLN A 44 -12.21 -23.02 18.94
N LEU A 45 -12.95 -22.17 18.22
CA LEU A 45 -12.67 -21.88 16.80
C LEU A 45 -11.26 -21.32 16.62
N LEU A 46 -10.86 -20.40 17.50
CA LEU A 46 -9.52 -19.80 17.48
C LEU A 46 -8.45 -20.85 17.79
N ALA A 47 -8.63 -21.65 18.84
CA ALA A 47 -7.70 -22.72 19.22
C ALA A 47 -7.56 -23.83 18.15
N GLU A 48 -8.63 -24.14 17.41
CA GLU A 48 -8.57 -25.07 16.27
C GLU A 48 -7.70 -24.54 15.13
N LEU A 49 -7.77 -23.24 14.85
CA LEU A 49 -7.00 -22.59 13.78
C LEU A 49 -5.54 -22.38 14.17
N ASP A 50 -5.27 -22.07 15.43
CA ASP A 50 -3.90 -21.94 15.95
C ASP A 50 -3.10 -23.25 15.76
N LYS A 51 -3.76 -24.40 15.90
CA LYS A 51 -3.15 -25.73 15.68
C LYS A 51 -3.03 -26.14 14.21
N ASN A 52 -3.61 -25.39 13.28
CA ASN A 52 -3.59 -25.72 11.86
C ASN A 52 -2.50 -24.91 11.14
N PRO A 53 -1.44 -25.57 10.62
CA PRO A 53 -0.32 -24.87 9.97
C PRO A 53 -0.74 -24.06 8.73
N GLU A 54 -1.89 -24.39 8.14
CA GLU A 54 -2.42 -23.71 6.97
C GLU A 54 -3.14 -22.40 7.30
N SER A 55 -3.46 -22.14 8.58
CA SER A 55 -4.04 -20.89 9.09
C SER A 55 -3.03 -20.01 9.83
N ILE A 56 -1.72 -20.22 9.60
CA ILE A 56 -0.65 -19.39 10.14
C ILE A 56 -0.91 -17.89 9.90
N GLY A 57 -0.50 -17.09 10.89
CA GLY A 57 -0.57 -15.64 10.85
C GLY A 57 -1.94 -15.04 11.18
N LEU A 58 -2.96 -15.86 11.47
CA LEU A 58 -4.28 -15.38 11.84
C LEU A 58 -4.21 -14.50 13.10
N HIS A 59 -4.44 -13.21 12.92
CA HIS A 59 -4.54 -12.25 13.99
C HIS A 59 -5.94 -11.63 13.99
N ALA A 60 -6.76 -11.96 14.99
CA ALA A 60 -8.19 -11.61 15.02
C ALA A 60 -8.55 -10.65 16.15
N GLY A 61 -9.27 -9.58 15.81
CA GLY A 61 -9.96 -8.70 16.76
C GLY A 61 -11.46 -8.93 16.67
N ILE A 62 -12.08 -9.34 17.78
CA ILE A 62 -13.50 -9.73 17.81
C ILE A 62 -14.20 -9.02 18.96
N GLN A 63 -15.34 -8.39 18.69
CA GLN A 63 -16.26 -7.94 19.73
C GLN A 63 -17.71 -8.25 19.36
N VAL A 64 -18.48 -8.67 20.36
CA VAL A 64 -19.92 -8.96 20.26
C VAL A 64 -20.66 -8.27 21.39
N TYR A 65 -21.67 -7.49 21.04
CA TYR A 65 -22.50 -6.74 21.97
C TYR A 65 -23.98 -7.06 21.76
N ASP A 66 -24.69 -7.36 22.84
CA ASP A 66 -26.14 -7.52 22.83
C ASP A 66 -26.80 -6.15 22.94
N LEU A 67 -27.43 -5.68 21.85
CA LEU A 67 -28.12 -4.39 21.81
C LEU A 67 -29.43 -4.41 22.61
N THR A 68 -30.04 -5.59 22.77
CA THR A 68 -31.29 -5.76 23.52
C THR A 68 -31.01 -5.70 25.03
N GLU A 69 -30.01 -6.45 25.49
CA GLU A 69 -29.64 -6.53 26.92
C GLU A 69 -28.62 -5.46 27.34
N LYS A 70 -28.03 -4.74 26.38
CA LYS A 70 -27.02 -3.69 26.56
C LYS A 70 -25.76 -4.17 27.29
N LYS A 71 -25.24 -5.34 26.91
CA LYS A 71 -24.02 -5.94 27.51
C LYS A 71 -23.08 -6.53 26.46
N ILE A 72 -21.77 -6.49 26.74
CA ILE A 72 -20.77 -7.20 25.94
C ILE A 72 -20.93 -8.69 26.20
N LEU A 73 -21.04 -9.48 25.13
CA LEU A 73 -21.11 -10.95 25.20
C LEU A 73 -19.76 -11.61 25.00
N TYR A 74 -18.90 -11.01 24.18
CA TYR A 74 -17.57 -11.54 23.87
C TYR A 74 -16.62 -10.42 23.43
N SER A 75 -15.35 -10.54 23.81
CA SER A 75 -14.28 -9.62 23.44
C SER A 75 -12.95 -10.37 23.38
N HIS A 76 -12.27 -10.30 22.24
CA HIS A 76 -10.96 -10.91 22.01
C HIS A 76 -10.10 -9.92 21.22
N LEU A 77 -9.01 -9.45 21.82
CA LEU A 77 -8.08 -8.46 21.26
C LEU A 77 -8.79 -7.25 20.58
N ALA A 78 -9.94 -6.85 21.15
CA ALA A 78 -10.89 -5.96 20.50
C ALA A 78 -10.43 -4.50 20.41
N ASP A 79 -9.44 -4.12 21.22
CA ASP A 79 -8.88 -2.77 21.30
C ASP A 79 -7.55 -2.61 20.54
N ARG A 80 -7.07 -3.67 19.88
CA ARG A 80 -5.94 -3.57 18.94
C ARG A 80 -6.38 -2.93 17.61
N THR A 81 -5.44 -2.33 16.91
CA THR A 81 -5.69 -1.69 15.62
C THR A 81 -5.52 -2.66 14.44
N TYR A 82 -6.48 -2.66 13.53
CA TYR A 82 -6.51 -3.52 12.34
C TYR A 82 -6.76 -2.69 11.10
N VAL A 83 -6.21 -3.14 9.96
CA VAL A 83 -6.60 -2.65 8.65
C VAL A 83 -8.01 -3.17 8.35
N PRO A 84 -9.04 -2.31 8.19
CA PRO A 84 -10.42 -2.79 8.13
C PRO A 84 -10.86 -3.34 6.77
N ALA A 85 -10.08 -3.11 5.72
CA ALA A 85 -10.56 -3.23 4.34
C ALA A 85 -11.91 -2.47 4.18
N SER A 86 -12.81 -2.96 3.35
CA SER A 86 -14.11 -2.35 3.06
C SER A 86 -15.07 -2.15 4.25
N ASN A 87 -14.71 -2.56 5.47
CA ASN A 87 -15.45 -2.14 6.66
C ASN A 87 -15.26 -0.65 6.99
N MET A 88 -14.23 0.03 6.43
CA MET A 88 -14.11 1.49 6.54
C MET A 88 -15.34 2.22 5.96
N LYS A 89 -16.00 1.64 4.95
CA LYS A 89 -17.24 2.17 4.37
C LYS A 89 -18.35 2.36 5.39
N LEU A 90 -18.38 1.59 6.48
CA LEU A 90 -19.36 1.79 7.54
C LEU A 90 -19.16 3.13 8.24
N PHE A 91 -17.91 3.55 8.46
CA PHE A 91 -17.59 4.87 9.03
C PHE A 91 -18.04 5.99 8.10
N THR A 92 -17.69 5.89 6.81
CA THR A 92 -18.05 6.87 5.78
C THR A 92 -19.56 6.98 5.58
N THR A 93 -20.26 5.85 5.45
CA THR A 93 -21.72 5.83 5.19
C THR A 93 -22.54 6.28 6.39
N ILE A 94 -22.13 5.93 7.61
CA ILE A 94 -22.80 6.42 8.83
C ILE A 94 -22.61 7.93 8.96
N ALA A 95 -21.40 8.45 8.73
CA ALA A 95 -21.14 9.88 8.78
C ALA A 95 -21.95 10.64 7.71
N ALA A 96 -22.06 10.09 6.50
CA ALA A 96 -22.88 10.66 5.44
C ALA A 96 -24.37 10.71 5.80
N LEU A 97 -24.95 9.62 6.30
CA LEU A 97 -26.34 9.61 6.74
C LEU A 97 -26.57 10.61 7.89
N ASP A 98 -25.61 10.74 8.81
CA ASP A 98 -25.69 11.64 9.95
C ASP A 98 -25.63 13.12 9.56
N ARG A 99 -24.80 13.48 8.58
CA ARG A 99 -24.56 14.89 8.21
C ARG A 99 -25.38 15.37 7.03
N LEU A 100 -25.56 14.53 6.01
CA LEU A 100 -26.25 14.91 4.77
C LEU A 100 -27.73 14.51 4.80
N GLY A 101 -28.08 13.44 5.51
CA GLY A 101 -29.43 12.87 5.55
C GLY A 101 -29.75 11.99 4.33
N PRO A 102 -30.71 11.04 4.47
CA PRO A 102 -30.97 10.00 3.46
C PRO A 102 -31.52 10.53 2.13
N ASP A 103 -32.06 11.75 2.12
CA ASP A 103 -32.66 12.40 0.94
C ASP A 103 -31.68 13.32 0.21
N TYR A 104 -30.41 13.39 0.63
CA TYR A 104 -29.40 14.20 -0.04
C TYR A 104 -29.24 13.75 -1.50
N GLN A 105 -29.21 14.72 -2.41
CA GLN A 105 -28.96 14.49 -3.83
C GLN A 105 -27.82 15.40 -4.30
N TRP A 106 -26.90 14.82 -5.05
CA TRP A 106 -25.86 15.54 -5.77
C TRP A 106 -26.43 16.23 -6.99
N LYS A 107 -25.68 17.24 -7.44
CA LYS A 107 -26.01 18.06 -8.59
C LYS A 107 -24.99 17.86 -9.70
N THR A 108 -25.48 17.88 -10.93
CA THR A 108 -24.67 18.10 -12.12
C THR A 108 -25.26 19.28 -12.87
N GLU A 109 -24.48 20.32 -13.11
CA GLU A 109 -24.97 21.62 -13.57
C GLU A 109 -24.41 21.99 -14.94
N VAL A 110 -25.23 22.66 -15.75
CA VAL A 110 -24.82 23.19 -17.05
C VAL A 110 -24.83 24.71 -17.01
N TYR A 111 -23.72 25.34 -17.40
CA TYR A 111 -23.57 26.80 -17.49
C TYR A 111 -23.34 27.24 -18.93
N LEU A 112 -23.76 28.47 -19.24
CA LEU A 112 -23.54 29.13 -20.53
C LEU A 112 -22.67 30.37 -20.31
N THR A 113 -21.63 30.57 -21.13
CA THR A 113 -20.80 31.80 -21.08
C THR A 113 -21.28 32.89 -22.05
N GLY A 114 -22.37 32.64 -22.79
CA GLY A 114 -22.95 33.57 -23.76
C GLY A 114 -24.46 33.40 -23.94
N GLU A 115 -25.04 34.11 -24.91
CA GLU A 115 -26.48 34.12 -25.15
C GLU A 115 -26.91 33.10 -26.22
N VAL A 116 -28.10 32.51 -26.01
CA VAL A 116 -28.78 31.68 -27.02
C VAL A 116 -29.60 32.59 -27.93
N SER A 117 -29.25 32.63 -29.21
CA SER A 117 -29.98 33.39 -30.22
C SER A 117 -31.38 32.81 -30.48
N ASN A 118 -32.27 33.59 -31.11
CA ASN A 118 -33.61 33.12 -31.50
C ASN A 118 -33.61 31.88 -32.42
N GLY A 119 -32.50 31.61 -33.12
CA GLY A 119 -32.31 30.42 -33.95
C GLY A 119 -31.76 29.21 -33.17
N GLY A 120 -31.66 29.30 -31.85
CA GLY A 120 -31.13 28.25 -30.98
C GLY A 120 -29.62 28.10 -30.97
N VAL A 121 -28.88 29.07 -31.52
CA VAL A 121 -27.40 29.05 -31.51
C VAL A 121 -26.88 29.73 -30.24
N LEU A 122 -26.16 28.99 -29.41
CA LEU A 122 -25.37 29.53 -28.29
C LEU A 122 -24.09 30.18 -28.82
N ASN A 123 -23.99 31.51 -28.66
CA ASN A 123 -22.78 32.29 -28.97
C ASN A 123 -21.88 32.40 -27.75
N GLY A 124 -21.31 31.27 -27.35
CA GLY A 124 -20.48 31.13 -26.16
C GLY A 124 -20.18 29.66 -25.90
N ASP A 125 -19.53 29.41 -24.78
CA ASP A 125 -19.14 28.07 -24.34
C ASP A 125 -20.27 27.42 -23.52
N LEU A 126 -20.32 26.11 -23.60
CA LEU A 126 -21.20 25.26 -22.80
C LEU A 126 -20.34 24.51 -21.77
N VAL A 127 -20.65 24.67 -20.48
CA VAL A 127 -19.87 24.10 -19.39
C VAL A 127 -20.67 23.04 -18.64
N LEU A 128 -20.12 21.85 -18.44
CA LEU A 128 -20.67 20.83 -17.55
C LEU A 128 -19.87 20.80 -16.25
N LYS A 129 -20.53 21.10 -15.13
CA LYS A 129 -19.93 21.12 -13.81
C LYS A 129 -20.42 19.93 -12.99
N GLY A 130 -19.50 19.10 -12.53
CA GLY A 130 -19.79 18.04 -11.57
C GLY A 130 -19.67 18.57 -10.14
N LEU A 131 -20.69 18.29 -9.31
CA LEU A 131 -20.66 18.59 -7.87
C LEU A 131 -20.63 17.30 -7.05
N GLY A 132 -19.89 16.30 -7.53
CA GLY A 132 -19.59 15.08 -6.79
C GLY A 132 -20.61 13.95 -6.93
N ASP A 133 -21.48 13.98 -7.94
CA ASP A 133 -22.44 12.90 -8.21
C ASP A 133 -21.69 11.59 -8.55
N PRO A 134 -21.75 10.55 -7.70
CA PRO A 134 -21.05 9.31 -7.96
C PRO A 134 -21.77 8.41 -8.98
N SER A 135 -23.04 8.70 -9.27
CA SER A 135 -23.96 7.80 -9.97
C SER A 135 -24.23 8.17 -11.43
N LEU A 136 -23.72 9.32 -11.87
CA LEU A 136 -23.99 9.86 -13.19
C LEU A 136 -23.61 8.87 -14.30
N THR A 137 -24.58 8.56 -15.15
CA THR A 137 -24.41 7.62 -16.27
C THR A 137 -24.40 8.34 -17.62
N SER A 138 -24.04 7.59 -18.67
CA SER A 138 -24.18 8.06 -20.04
C SER A 138 -25.64 8.34 -20.44
N ALA A 139 -26.61 7.65 -19.82
CA ALA A 139 -28.03 7.91 -20.03
C ALA A 139 -28.49 9.22 -19.35
N ASP A 140 -27.90 9.58 -18.21
CA ASP A 140 -28.15 10.86 -17.55
C ASP A 140 -27.57 12.01 -18.38
N LEU A 141 -26.36 11.83 -18.94
CA LEU A 141 -25.80 12.78 -19.90
C LEU A 141 -26.67 12.95 -21.15
N GLN A 142 -27.28 11.87 -21.65
CA GLN A 142 -28.27 11.95 -22.73
C GLN A 142 -29.52 12.73 -22.32
N SER A 143 -29.97 12.55 -21.08
CA SER A 143 -31.11 13.28 -20.53
C SER A 143 -30.81 14.77 -20.37
N ILE A 144 -29.61 15.11 -19.88
CA ILE A 144 -29.10 16.50 -19.83
C ILE A 144 -29.08 17.10 -21.24
N ALA A 145 -28.47 16.42 -22.22
CA ALA A 145 -28.42 16.89 -23.60
C ALA A 145 -29.81 17.13 -24.21
N SER A 146 -30.75 16.22 -23.94
CA SER A 146 -32.14 16.34 -24.42
C SER A 146 -32.85 17.53 -23.76
N ALA A 147 -32.63 17.77 -22.46
CA ALA A 147 -33.18 18.94 -21.77
C ALA A 147 -32.62 20.27 -22.31
N LEU A 148 -31.33 20.31 -22.68
CA LEU A 148 -30.73 21.49 -23.33
C LEU A 148 -31.38 21.76 -24.70
N LYS A 149 -31.64 20.69 -25.47
CA LYS A 149 -32.34 20.76 -26.76
C LYS A 149 -33.76 21.32 -26.59
N GLU A 150 -34.51 20.79 -25.62
CA GLU A 150 -35.87 21.25 -25.30
C GLU A 150 -35.91 22.71 -24.82
N LYS A 151 -34.86 23.17 -24.14
CA LYS A 151 -34.68 24.58 -23.75
C LYS A 151 -34.23 25.48 -24.90
N GLY A 152 -34.14 24.97 -26.12
CA GLY A 152 -33.93 25.74 -27.35
C GLY A 152 -32.48 25.82 -27.82
N ILE A 153 -31.55 25.04 -27.26
CA ILE A 153 -30.17 24.97 -27.78
C ILE A 153 -30.13 24.00 -28.96
N GLU A 154 -29.98 24.53 -30.16
CA GLU A 154 -29.85 23.81 -31.43
C GLU A 154 -28.38 23.62 -31.84
N GLN A 155 -27.52 24.58 -31.51
CA GLN A 155 -26.11 24.60 -31.87
C GLN A 155 -25.26 25.33 -30.82
N VAL A 156 -24.04 24.84 -30.57
CA VAL A 156 -23.02 25.49 -29.74
C VAL A 156 -21.90 26.02 -30.63
N ASN A 157 -21.65 27.33 -30.60
CA ASN A 157 -20.62 28.00 -31.40
C ASN A 157 -19.34 28.33 -30.61
N GLY A 158 -19.22 27.86 -29.37
CA GLY A 158 -18.03 27.96 -28.54
C GLY A 158 -17.43 26.60 -28.19
N LYS A 159 -16.64 26.57 -27.13
CA LYS A 159 -16.01 25.36 -26.57
C LYS A 159 -17.01 24.56 -25.74
N LEU A 160 -16.65 23.29 -25.53
CA LEU A 160 -17.21 22.49 -24.46
C LEU A 160 -16.20 22.46 -23.31
N LEU A 161 -16.65 22.90 -22.15
CA LEU A 161 -15.80 22.97 -20.97
C LEU A 161 -16.34 22.03 -19.90
N VAL A 162 -15.44 21.45 -19.11
CA VAL A 162 -15.80 20.64 -17.94
C VAL A 162 -15.17 21.20 -16.68
N ASP A 163 -15.93 21.21 -15.60
CA ASP A 163 -15.50 21.69 -14.30
C ASP A 163 -15.66 20.58 -13.26
N ASP A 164 -14.53 20.07 -12.77
CA ASP A 164 -14.45 19.12 -11.67
C ASP A 164 -13.78 19.70 -10.41
N SER A 165 -13.64 21.04 -10.33
CA SER A 165 -12.95 21.76 -9.25
C SER A 165 -13.70 21.77 -7.92
N TYR A 166 -14.87 21.12 -7.85
CA TYR A 166 -15.59 20.93 -6.59
C TYR A 166 -14.83 20.01 -5.62
N PHE A 167 -14.01 19.10 -6.15
CA PHE A 167 -13.05 18.30 -5.38
C PHE A 167 -11.62 18.77 -5.66
N ASP A 168 -10.69 18.38 -4.78
CA ASP A 168 -9.26 18.60 -4.98
C ASP A 168 -8.71 17.85 -6.22
N GLY A 169 -7.45 18.16 -6.57
CA GLY A 169 -6.74 17.52 -7.68
C GLY A 169 -6.17 16.14 -7.39
N ILE A 170 -6.35 15.58 -6.18
CA ILE A 170 -5.78 14.29 -5.77
C ILE A 170 -6.68 13.18 -6.29
N ARG A 171 -6.18 12.42 -7.28
CA ARG A 171 -7.00 11.49 -8.06
C ARG A 171 -7.07 10.08 -7.49
N LEU A 172 -6.11 9.66 -6.69
CA LEU A 172 -6.07 8.32 -6.09
C LEU A 172 -6.02 8.43 -4.57
N GLY A 173 -6.54 7.42 -3.86
CA GLY A 173 -6.52 7.41 -2.39
C GLY A 173 -5.10 7.27 -1.84
N PHE A 174 -4.85 7.84 -0.66
CA PHE A 174 -3.53 7.80 -0.01
C PHE A 174 -3.05 6.36 0.21
N GLY A 175 -1.85 6.04 -0.26
CA GLY A 175 -1.25 4.71 -0.12
C GLY A 175 -1.93 3.60 -0.93
N TRP A 176 -2.73 3.93 -1.96
CA TRP A 176 -3.23 2.95 -2.92
C TRP A 176 -2.09 2.40 -3.78
N MET A 177 -2.23 1.16 -4.22
CA MET A 177 -1.17 0.48 -4.96
C MET A 177 -1.22 0.89 -6.43
N TRP A 178 -0.07 1.22 -7.02
CA TRP A 178 -0.02 1.66 -8.41
C TRP A 178 -0.49 0.56 -9.38
N ASP A 179 -0.25 -0.70 -9.05
CA ASP A 179 -0.62 -1.88 -9.84
C ASP A 179 -2.10 -2.24 -9.76
N ASP A 180 -2.85 -1.62 -8.84
CA ASP A 180 -4.32 -1.70 -8.80
C ASP A 180 -4.99 -0.71 -9.75
N GLU A 181 -4.26 0.32 -10.19
CA GLU A 181 -4.81 1.44 -10.96
C GLU A 181 -5.56 1.04 -12.23
N PRO A 182 -5.16 0.02 -13.01
CA PRO A 182 -5.91 -0.38 -14.21
C PRO A 182 -7.35 -0.80 -13.93
N TYR A 183 -7.68 -1.23 -12.71
CA TYR A 183 -8.95 -1.86 -12.36
C TYR A 183 -9.96 -0.89 -11.74
N GLY A 184 -11.24 -1.08 -12.04
CA GLY A 184 -12.33 -0.15 -11.68
C GLY A 184 -12.50 0.11 -10.18
N TYR A 185 -12.04 -0.80 -9.31
CA TYR A 185 -12.06 -0.58 -7.86
C TYR A 185 -11.03 0.46 -7.38
N SER A 186 -10.09 0.85 -8.25
CA SER A 186 -9.04 1.86 -8.04
C SER A 186 -9.22 3.05 -9.00
N ALA A 187 -10.44 3.28 -9.50
CA ALA A 187 -10.73 4.38 -10.41
C ALA A 187 -10.37 5.75 -9.83
N GLN A 188 -9.82 6.62 -10.68
CA GLN A 188 -9.49 7.98 -10.30
C GLN A 188 -10.72 8.79 -9.86
N ILE A 189 -10.56 9.63 -8.85
CA ILE A 189 -11.62 10.43 -8.24
C ILE A 189 -11.68 11.83 -8.88
N SER A 190 -12.89 12.22 -9.28
CA SER A 190 -13.18 13.54 -9.87
C SER A 190 -14.61 13.93 -9.52
N ALA A 191 -14.86 15.22 -9.27
CA ALA A 191 -16.21 15.68 -8.97
C ALA A 191 -17.18 15.59 -10.17
N LEU A 192 -16.65 15.48 -11.39
CA LEU A 192 -17.40 15.14 -12.59
C LEU A 192 -17.01 13.72 -13.00
N ALA A 193 -17.85 12.77 -12.63
CA ALA A 193 -17.59 11.36 -12.87
C ALA A 193 -18.72 10.74 -13.66
N VAL A 194 -18.41 9.90 -14.65
CA VAL A 194 -19.40 9.20 -15.46
C VAL A 194 -19.08 7.71 -15.42
N HIS A 195 -20.09 6.86 -15.19
CA HIS A 195 -19.91 5.41 -15.09
C HIS A 195 -18.79 5.02 -14.12
N LYS A 196 -18.76 5.66 -12.95
CA LYS A 196 -17.77 5.42 -11.89
C LYS A 196 -16.31 5.60 -12.34
N ASN A 197 -16.09 6.43 -13.37
CA ASN A 197 -14.77 6.65 -13.98
C ASN A 197 -14.12 5.34 -14.45
N ALA A 198 -14.96 4.43 -14.95
CA ALA A 198 -14.54 3.17 -15.51
C ALA A 198 -15.32 2.88 -16.79
N VAL A 199 -14.74 1.98 -17.58
CA VAL A 199 -15.32 1.43 -18.79
C VAL A 199 -15.25 -0.08 -18.70
N ASN A 200 -16.31 -0.78 -19.07
CA ASN A 200 -16.30 -2.24 -19.08
C ASN A 200 -15.74 -2.75 -20.40
N ILE A 201 -14.70 -3.58 -20.34
CA ILE A 201 -14.16 -4.31 -21.47
C ILE A 201 -14.66 -5.75 -21.41
N THR A 202 -15.28 -6.22 -22.49
CA THR A 202 -15.62 -7.63 -22.68
C THR A 202 -14.67 -8.24 -23.68
N VAL A 203 -13.99 -9.32 -23.28
CA VAL A 203 -13.10 -10.14 -24.10
C VAL A 203 -13.85 -11.41 -24.49
N GLU A 204 -14.16 -11.55 -25.77
CA GLU A 204 -14.74 -12.76 -26.35
C GLU A 204 -13.66 -13.61 -27.04
N PRO A 205 -13.62 -14.94 -26.83
CA PRO A 205 -12.67 -15.79 -27.53
C PRO A 205 -12.89 -15.75 -29.05
N GLY A 206 -11.81 -15.93 -29.81
CA GLY A 206 -11.88 -16.13 -31.25
C GLY A 206 -12.56 -17.47 -31.61
N ALA A 207 -12.89 -17.66 -32.89
CA ALA A 207 -13.66 -18.83 -33.34
C ALA A 207 -12.86 -20.15 -33.22
N ALA A 208 -11.54 -20.09 -33.28
CA ALA A 208 -10.64 -21.23 -33.11
C ALA A 208 -9.37 -20.87 -32.33
N ALA A 209 -8.67 -21.89 -31.81
CA ALA A 209 -7.36 -21.71 -31.21
C ALA A 209 -6.36 -21.14 -32.22
N GLY A 210 -5.62 -20.10 -31.82
CA GLY A 210 -4.73 -19.31 -32.66
C GLY A 210 -5.34 -17.96 -33.09
N ASP A 211 -6.66 -17.81 -33.05
CA ASP A 211 -7.34 -16.56 -33.40
C ASP A 211 -7.15 -15.47 -32.33
N THR A 212 -7.14 -14.21 -32.73
CA THR A 212 -7.14 -13.06 -31.81
C THR A 212 -8.52 -12.87 -31.19
N PRO A 213 -8.64 -12.78 -29.86
CA PRO A 213 -9.90 -12.47 -29.17
C PRO A 213 -10.49 -11.12 -29.60
N VAL A 214 -11.81 -10.96 -29.50
CA VAL A 214 -12.51 -9.70 -29.79
C VAL A 214 -12.73 -8.94 -28.49
N LEU A 215 -12.38 -7.65 -28.47
CA LEU A 215 -12.61 -6.77 -27.33
C LEU A 215 -13.69 -5.75 -27.68
N THR A 216 -14.71 -5.65 -26.84
CA THR A 216 -15.74 -4.61 -26.91
C THR A 216 -15.73 -3.75 -25.65
N MET A 217 -16.16 -2.51 -25.79
CA MET A 217 -16.05 -1.47 -24.77
C MET A 217 -17.42 -0.83 -24.52
N ASP A 218 -17.83 -0.72 -23.24
CA ASP A 218 -19.06 -0.04 -22.84
C ASP A 218 -18.85 0.87 -21.60
N PRO A 219 -19.11 2.19 -21.70
CA PRO A 219 -19.48 2.91 -22.92
C PRO A 219 -18.32 2.96 -23.93
N GLY A 220 -18.64 2.84 -25.21
CA GLY A 220 -17.65 3.05 -26.27
C GLY A 220 -17.12 4.49 -26.28
N THR A 221 -15.79 4.64 -26.30
CA THR A 221 -15.11 5.95 -26.29
C THR A 221 -13.84 5.92 -27.14
N GLU A 222 -13.45 7.07 -27.70
CA GLU A 222 -12.15 7.26 -28.35
C GLU A 222 -11.07 7.75 -27.36
N TYR A 223 -11.46 8.05 -26.12
CA TYR A 223 -10.56 8.57 -25.08
C TYR A 223 -9.60 7.49 -24.55
N LEU A 224 -9.99 6.21 -24.64
CA LEU A 224 -9.18 5.05 -24.31
C LEU A 224 -8.73 4.31 -25.56
N GLN A 225 -7.45 3.93 -25.61
CA GLN A 225 -6.88 3.09 -26.66
C GLN A 225 -6.64 1.69 -26.13
N VAL A 226 -7.08 0.66 -26.85
CA VAL A 226 -6.91 -0.74 -26.47
C VAL A 226 -5.92 -1.42 -27.41
N ASP A 227 -4.83 -1.92 -26.85
CA ASP A 227 -3.85 -2.78 -27.50
C ASP A 227 -4.11 -4.24 -27.12
N ASN A 228 -4.65 -5.00 -28.06
CA ASN A 228 -5.01 -6.40 -27.87
C ASN A 228 -3.87 -7.31 -28.32
N GLN A 229 -3.14 -7.85 -27.34
CA GLN A 229 -2.06 -8.82 -27.54
C GLN A 229 -2.47 -10.22 -27.04
N LEU A 230 -3.77 -10.47 -26.88
CA LEU A 230 -4.29 -11.76 -26.44
C LEU A 230 -4.30 -12.79 -27.56
N GLN A 231 -4.26 -14.06 -27.16
CA GLN A 231 -4.44 -15.18 -28.06
C GLN A 231 -5.54 -16.14 -27.58
N THR A 232 -6.36 -16.63 -28.51
CA THR A 232 -7.31 -17.70 -28.23
C THR A 232 -6.58 -19.04 -28.19
N VAL A 233 -6.77 -19.83 -27.14
CA VAL A 233 -6.16 -21.17 -26.97
C VAL A 233 -7.23 -22.25 -26.88
N ALA A 234 -6.82 -23.52 -26.99
CA ALA A 234 -7.76 -24.63 -26.86
C ALA A 234 -8.27 -24.77 -25.41
N GLY A 235 -9.52 -25.18 -25.25
CA GLY A 235 -10.13 -25.47 -23.95
C GLY A 235 -10.85 -24.27 -23.33
N LYS A 236 -10.99 -24.29 -22.00
CA LYS A 236 -11.82 -23.34 -21.21
C LYS A 236 -11.01 -22.41 -20.30
N GLY A 237 -9.69 -22.59 -20.24
CA GLY A 237 -8.83 -21.83 -19.35
C GLY A 237 -8.49 -20.47 -19.95
N SER A 238 -8.36 -19.46 -19.10
CA SER A 238 -7.94 -18.10 -19.49
C SER A 238 -6.89 -17.61 -18.51
N GLN A 239 -5.91 -16.88 -19.03
CA GLN A 239 -4.88 -16.18 -18.28
C GLN A 239 -4.73 -14.80 -18.93
N ILE A 240 -5.47 -13.82 -18.45
CA ILE A 240 -5.50 -12.47 -19.02
C ILE A 240 -4.86 -11.52 -18.01
N ALA A 241 -3.98 -10.65 -18.48
CA ALA A 241 -3.45 -9.53 -17.71
C ALA A 241 -3.76 -8.22 -18.41
N VAL A 242 -4.07 -7.19 -17.62
CA VAL A 242 -4.37 -5.84 -18.09
C VAL A 242 -3.35 -4.88 -17.51
N GLU A 243 -2.68 -4.14 -18.37
CA GLU A 243 -1.79 -3.05 -17.98
C GLU A 243 -2.31 -1.72 -18.51
N ARG A 244 -2.22 -0.67 -17.70
CA ARG A 244 -2.36 0.72 -18.14
C ARG A 244 -1.06 1.45 -17.83
N PRO A 245 -0.17 1.70 -18.81
CA PRO A 245 1.05 2.44 -18.55
C PRO A 245 0.76 3.79 -17.90
N ARG A 246 1.51 4.11 -16.84
CA ARG A 246 1.27 5.27 -15.97
C ARG A 246 1.20 6.58 -16.77
N GLY A 247 0.24 7.44 -16.44
CA GLY A 247 0.05 8.72 -17.14
C GLY A 247 -0.47 8.57 -18.57
N THR A 248 -1.00 7.40 -18.95
CA THR A 248 -1.57 7.15 -20.28
C THR A 248 -2.98 6.59 -20.22
N ASN A 249 -3.73 6.80 -21.31
CA ASN A 249 -5.03 6.19 -21.59
C ASN A 249 -4.91 5.04 -22.60
N ARG A 250 -3.81 4.29 -22.54
CA ARG A 250 -3.60 3.08 -23.34
C ARG A 250 -3.71 1.86 -22.44
N LEU A 251 -4.54 0.90 -22.82
CA LEU A 251 -4.69 -0.39 -22.16
C LEU A 251 -3.98 -1.46 -22.99
N ILE A 252 -3.23 -2.34 -22.34
CA ILE A 252 -2.54 -3.45 -22.98
C ILE A 252 -3.09 -4.74 -22.36
N PHE A 253 -3.76 -5.55 -23.18
CA PHE A 253 -4.27 -6.85 -22.79
C PHE A 253 -3.31 -7.94 -23.28
N THR A 254 -2.78 -8.77 -22.38
CA THR A 254 -1.83 -9.85 -22.69
C THR A 254 -2.29 -11.18 -22.12
N GLY A 255 -1.76 -12.28 -22.69
CA GLY A 255 -2.06 -13.64 -22.25
C GLY A 255 -3.04 -14.37 -23.17
N THR A 256 -3.90 -15.23 -22.61
CA THR A 256 -4.72 -16.19 -23.36
C THR A 256 -6.16 -16.32 -22.87
N ILE A 257 -7.07 -16.69 -23.77
CA ILE A 257 -8.46 -17.06 -23.46
C ILE A 257 -8.84 -18.36 -24.19
N GLY A 258 -9.49 -19.28 -23.51
CA GLY A 258 -9.91 -20.55 -24.10
C GLY A 258 -11.07 -20.37 -25.09
N VAL A 259 -11.06 -21.09 -26.22
CA VAL A 259 -12.14 -21.06 -27.22
C VAL A 259 -13.52 -21.44 -26.65
N ASP A 260 -13.54 -22.27 -25.60
CA ASP A 260 -14.76 -22.70 -24.89
C ASP A 260 -14.99 -21.93 -23.58
N ALA A 261 -14.18 -20.89 -23.31
CA ALA A 261 -14.33 -20.05 -22.13
C ALA A 261 -15.53 -19.09 -22.28
N PRO A 262 -16.24 -18.76 -21.20
CA PRO A 262 -17.18 -17.64 -21.23
C PRO A 262 -16.44 -16.32 -21.51
N PRO A 263 -17.13 -15.27 -22.00
CA PRO A 263 -16.56 -13.94 -22.10
C PRO A 263 -15.96 -13.50 -20.76
N TYR A 264 -14.79 -12.87 -20.82
CA TYR A 264 -14.17 -12.22 -19.67
C TYR A 264 -14.57 -10.75 -19.65
N GLU A 265 -14.99 -10.24 -18.51
CA GLU A 265 -15.38 -8.84 -18.33
C GLU A 265 -14.49 -8.19 -17.28
N GLU A 266 -13.98 -6.99 -17.58
CA GLU A 266 -13.16 -6.22 -16.66
C GLU A 266 -13.53 -4.73 -16.72
N ALA A 267 -13.71 -4.12 -15.56
CA ALA A 267 -13.90 -2.68 -15.47
C ALA A 267 -12.51 -2.03 -15.44
N VAL A 268 -12.20 -1.19 -16.43
CA VAL A 268 -10.90 -0.53 -16.57
C VAL A 268 -10.98 0.98 -16.42
N THR A 269 -9.92 1.58 -15.89
CA THR A 269 -9.86 3.01 -15.55
C THR A 269 -9.17 3.85 -16.63
N MET A 270 -9.16 5.17 -16.43
CA MET A 270 -8.48 6.15 -17.27
C MET A 270 -7.87 7.29 -16.44
N GLU A 271 -6.91 8.00 -17.03
CA GLU A 271 -6.42 9.30 -16.59
C GLU A 271 -7.45 10.40 -16.90
N ASP A 272 -7.57 11.36 -15.99
CA ASP A 272 -8.43 12.55 -16.12
C ASP A 272 -9.91 12.25 -16.45
N PRO A 273 -10.67 11.64 -15.51
CA PRO A 273 -12.04 11.20 -15.79
C PRO A 273 -13.03 12.32 -16.17
N ALA A 274 -12.77 13.57 -15.79
CA ALA A 274 -13.59 14.70 -16.24
C ALA A 274 -13.53 14.90 -17.77
N LEU A 275 -12.38 14.62 -18.40
CA LEU A 275 -12.25 14.69 -19.86
C LEU A 275 -12.89 13.47 -20.54
N PHE A 276 -12.85 12.30 -19.90
CA PHE A 276 -13.67 11.16 -20.32
C PHE A 276 -15.17 11.48 -20.28
N ALA A 277 -15.66 12.08 -19.20
CA ALA A 277 -17.04 12.54 -19.09
C ALA A 277 -17.41 13.53 -20.21
N ALA A 278 -16.47 14.42 -20.57
CA ALA A 278 -16.63 15.37 -21.67
C ALA A 278 -16.75 14.67 -23.04
N ASP A 279 -15.93 13.65 -23.31
CA ASP A 279 -16.01 12.83 -24.53
C ASP A 279 -17.38 12.17 -24.67
N ILE A 280 -17.84 11.50 -23.60
CA ILE A 280 -19.16 10.87 -23.59
C ILE A 280 -20.26 11.92 -23.77
N TRP A 281 -20.15 13.08 -23.11
CA TRP A 281 -21.15 14.14 -23.23
C TRP A 281 -21.21 14.74 -24.65
N MET A 282 -20.06 14.91 -25.31
CA MET A 282 -19.98 15.30 -26.73
C MET A 282 -20.81 14.36 -27.61
N GLN A 283 -20.64 13.05 -27.43
CA GLN A 283 -21.39 12.05 -28.18
C GLN A 283 -22.90 12.17 -27.91
N ARG A 284 -23.30 12.38 -26.64
CA ARG A 284 -24.72 12.52 -26.25
C ARG A 284 -25.37 13.82 -26.72
N LEU A 285 -24.63 14.93 -26.74
CA LEU A 285 -25.07 16.19 -27.36
C LEU A 285 -25.36 16.00 -28.86
N GLY A 286 -24.46 15.32 -29.57
CA GLY A 286 -24.65 14.96 -30.98
C GLY A 286 -25.86 14.06 -31.20
N ALA A 287 -26.04 13.03 -30.36
CA ALA A 287 -27.19 12.12 -30.41
C ALA A 287 -28.52 12.82 -30.09
N ALA A 288 -28.53 13.84 -29.23
CA ALA A 288 -29.68 14.72 -28.99
C ALA A 288 -29.94 15.71 -30.14
N GLY A 289 -29.09 15.74 -31.17
CA GLY A 289 -29.20 16.62 -32.32
C GLY A 289 -28.73 18.06 -32.06
N ILE A 290 -27.92 18.29 -31.02
CA ILE A 290 -27.24 19.58 -30.79
C ILE A 290 -25.96 19.60 -31.62
N LYS A 291 -25.85 20.57 -32.53
CA LYS A 291 -24.66 20.71 -33.39
C LYS A 291 -23.52 21.36 -32.62
N LEU A 292 -22.36 20.73 -32.59
CA LEU A 292 -21.14 21.31 -32.05
C LEU A 292 -20.32 21.96 -33.16
N HIS A 293 -19.54 22.99 -32.80
CA HIS A 293 -18.55 23.54 -33.71
C HIS A 293 -17.57 22.43 -34.17
N PRO A 294 -17.16 22.35 -35.45
CA PRO A 294 -16.29 21.26 -35.94
C PRO A 294 -14.93 21.15 -35.25
N GLN A 295 -14.49 22.22 -34.59
CA GLN A 295 -13.26 22.28 -33.80
C GLN A 295 -13.52 22.29 -32.28
N ALA A 296 -14.75 22.01 -31.84
CA ALA A 296 -15.05 21.89 -30.43
C ALA A 296 -14.18 20.79 -29.82
N LYS A 297 -13.42 21.16 -28.80
CA LYS A 297 -12.66 20.24 -27.96
C LYS A 297 -13.11 20.43 -26.52
N ALA A 298 -13.10 19.35 -25.77
CA ALA A 298 -13.25 19.39 -24.33
C ALA A 298 -12.00 19.96 -23.69
N GLU A 299 -12.17 20.95 -22.81
CA GLU A 299 -11.11 21.52 -21.99
C GLU A 299 -11.59 21.65 -20.54
N LYS A 300 -10.69 21.53 -19.57
CA LYS A 300 -11.04 21.81 -18.16
C LYS A 300 -11.21 23.32 -17.94
N THR A 301 -12.11 23.67 -17.03
CA THR A 301 -12.33 25.04 -16.58
C THR A 301 -12.69 25.07 -15.10
N THR A 302 -12.82 26.28 -14.55
CA THR A 302 -13.34 26.51 -13.21
C THR A 302 -14.42 27.57 -13.28
N VAL A 303 -15.66 27.17 -13.01
CA VAL A 303 -16.79 28.08 -12.92
C VAL A 303 -16.73 28.78 -11.56
N THR A 304 -16.35 30.06 -11.58
CA THR A 304 -16.29 30.91 -10.38
C THR A 304 -17.61 31.63 -10.12
N ASN A 305 -18.32 32.02 -11.18
CA ASN A 305 -19.54 32.83 -11.12
C ASN A 305 -20.55 32.35 -12.18
N GLY A 306 -21.85 32.47 -11.92
CA GLY A 306 -22.91 32.18 -12.88
C GLY A 306 -24.14 31.58 -12.22
N VAL A 307 -25.25 31.48 -12.97
CA VAL A 307 -26.44 30.72 -12.56
C VAL A 307 -26.56 29.53 -13.50
N PRO A 308 -26.78 28.31 -13.00
CA PRO A 308 -26.92 27.14 -13.84
C PRO A 308 -28.14 27.29 -14.77
N PHE A 309 -27.94 27.02 -16.06
CA PHE A 309 -29.00 26.96 -17.06
C PHE A 309 -29.85 25.70 -16.92
N TYR A 310 -29.23 24.61 -16.47
CA TYR A 310 -29.88 23.35 -16.14
C TYR A 310 -29.17 22.69 -14.96
N THR A 311 -29.94 22.01 -14.11
CA THR A 311 -29.44 21.21 -12.99
C THR A 311 -30.07 19.83 -13.09
N HIS A 312 -29.23 18.81 -13.16
CA HIS A 312 -29.60 17.41 -12.98
C HIS A 312 -29.38 17.03 -11.52
N LEU A 313 -30.26 16.17 -10.98
CA LEU A 313 -30.16 15.63 -9.63
C LEU A 313 -29.97 14.11 -9.71
N SER A 314 -28.97 13.61 -9.00
CA SER A 314 -28.74 12.18 -8.76
C SER A 314 -29.91 11.51 -8.00
N PRO A 315 -29.98 10.17 -7.93
CA PRO A 315 -30.75 9.47 -6.91
C PRO A 315 -30.38 9.90 -5.47
N PRO A 316 -31.27 9.71 -4.49
CA PRO A 316 -30.99 10.09 -3.10
C PRO A 316 -29.89 9.23 -2.46
N LEU A 317 -29.21 9.78 -1.44
CA LEU A 317 -28.14 9.14 -0.67
C LEU A 317 -28.52 7.74 -0.18
N SER A 318 -29.77 7.52 0.21
CA SER A 318 -30.28 6.21 0.63
C SER A 318 -30.13 5.11 -0.43
N GLU A 319 -30.31 5.44 -1.72
CA GLU A 319 -30.10 4.50 -2.83
C GLU A 319 -28.61 4.28 -3.08
N ILE A 320 -27.81 5.36 -3.09
CA ILE A 320 -26.36 5.31 -3.29
C ILE A 320 -25.67 4.48 -2.21
N ILE A 321 -26.02 4.67 -0.93
CA ILE A 321 -25.45 3.90 0.18
C ILE A 321 -25.87 2.43 0.10
N THR A 322 -27.07 2.13 -0.42
CA THR A 322 -27.52 0.75 -0.63
C THR A 322 -26.60 0.05 -1.63
N GLU A 323 -26.36 0.63 -2.81
CA GLU A 323 -25.42 0.04 -3.77
C GLU A 323 -24.00 -0.05 -3.21
N LEU A 324 -23.51 1.05 -2.60
CA LEU A 324 -22.18 1.13 -2.00
C LEU A 324 -21.95 -0.01 -1.00
N ASN A 325 -22.87 -0.22 -0.06
CA ASN A 325 -22.67 -1.24 0.98
C ASN A 325 -22.92 -2.65 0.47
N LYS A 326 -23.91 -2.86 -0.41
CA LYS A 326 -24.26 -4.18 -0.99
C LYS A 326 -23.16 -4.70 -1.90
N GLU A 327 -22.72 -3.87 -2.85
CA GLU A 327 -21.71 -4.23 -3.85
C GLU A 327 -20.28 -3.90 -3.41
N SER A 328 -20.13 -3.22 -2.25
CA SER A 328 -18.83 -2.82 -1.70
C SER A 328 -18.07 -1.83 -2.59
N ASP A 329 -18.78 -0.90 -3.20
CA ASP A 329 -18.24 0.02 -4.21
C ASP A 329 -17.24 1.02 -3.61
N ASN A 330 -15.97 0.94 -4.04
CA ASN A 330 -14.91 1.85 -3.58
C ASN A 330 -15.13 3.27 -4.08
N PHE A 331 -15.52 3.41 -5.36
CA PHE A 331 -15.69 4.71 -6.00
C PHE A 331 -16.75 5.54 -5.27
N TYR A 332 -17.91 4.93 -4.95
CA TYR A 332 -18.97 5.61 -4.21
C TYR A 332 -18.50 6.06 -2.83
N ALA A 333 -17.69 5.25 -2.15
CA ALA A 333 -17.19 5.58 -0.82
C ALA A 333 -16.20 6.77 -0.85
N GLU A 334 -15.31 6.85 -1.83
CA GLU A 334 -14.39 7.99 -1.96
C GLU A 334 -15.10 9.27 -2.36
N MET A 335 -16.02 9.19 -3.33
CA MET A 335 -16.86 10.33 -3.73
C MET A 335 -17.67 10.86 -2.54
N LEU A 336 -18.21 9.96 -1.71
CA LEU A 336 -18.97 10.32 -0.52
C LEU A 336 -18.09 10.97 0.55
N LEU A 337 -16.86 10.47 0.77
CA LEU A 337 -15.92 11.07 1.71
C LEU A 337 -15.54 12.50 1.28
N LYS A 338 -15.22 12.71 0.00
CA LYS A 338 -14.94 14.07 -0.51
C LYS A 338 -16.19 14.96 -0.49
N THR A 339 -17.39 14.41 -0.73
CA THR A 339 -18.65 15.15 -0.58
C THR A 339 -18.85 15.66 0.84
N LEU A 340 -18.57 14.82 1.86
CA LEU A 340 -18.63 15.25 3.27
C LEU A 340 -17.73 16.45 3.53
N GLY A 341 -16.49 16.41 3.06
CA GLY A 341 -15.58 17.56 3.16
C GLY A 341 -16.12 18.80 2.45
N ALA A 342 -16.59 18.64 1.20
CA ALA A 342 -17.07 19.76 0.40
C ALA A 342 -18.30 20.44 1.03
N VAL A 343 -19.23 19.66 1.59
CA VAL A 343 -20.48 20.18 2.18
C VAL A 343 -20.25 20.78 3.57
N GLU A 344 -19.56 20.07 4.46
CA GLU A 344 -19.44 20.46 5.88
C GLU A 344 -18.24 21.38 6.15
N LYS A 345 -17.19 21.32 5.31
CA LYS A 345 -15.94 22.08 5.48
C LYS A 345 -15.68 23.07 4.35
N GLY A 346 -16.40 22.97 3.23
CA GLY A 346 -16.16 23.79 2.04
C GLY A 346 -14.96 23.33 1.22
N GLU A 347 -14.43 22.14 1.50
CA GLU A 347 -13.24 21.58 0.84
C GLU A 347 -13.47 20.11 0.47
N GLY A 348 -13.55 19.83 -0.84
CA GLY A 348 -13.77 18.48 -1.35
C GLY A 348 -12.53 17.60 -1.34
N SER A 349 -11.99 17.32 -0.16
CA SER A 349 -10.80 16.48 0.04
C SER A 349 -11.06 15.30 0.96
N ALA A 350 -10.25 14.24 0.83
CA ALA A 350 -10.35 13.07 1.71
C ALA A 350 -9.99 13.43 3.16
N GLU A 351 -9.08 14.38 3.36
CA GLU A 351 -8.69 14.91 4.68
C GLU A 351 -9.87 15.62 5.35
N ALA A 352 -10.46 16.62 4.68
CA ALA A 352 -11.62 17.34 5.20
C ALA A 352 -12.83 16.39 5.44
N GLY A 353 -13.05 15.43 4.54
CA GLY A 353 -14.05 14.38 4.74
C GLY A 353 -13.79 13.52 5.97
N SER A 354 -12.54 13.11 6.18
CA SER A 354 -12.14 12.30 7.34
C SER A 354 -12.28 13.07 8.66
N GLU A 355 -12.08 14.38 8.67
CA GLU A 355 -12.39 15.22 9.83
C GLU A 355 -13.88 15.17 10.18
N VAL A 356 -14.76 15.25 9.18
CA VAL A 356 -16.21 15.17 9.39
C VAL A 356 -16.61 13.81 9.96
N VAL A 357 -16.02 12.72 9.44
CA VAL A 357 -16.21 11.38 10.00
C VAL A 357 -15.75 11.36 11.46
N ALA A 358 -14.57 11.89 11.77
CA ALA A 358 -14.06 11.94 13.15
C ALA A 358 -14.98 12.72 14.11
N GLU A 359 -15.64 13.79 13.66
CA GLU A 359 -16.64 14.50 14.48
C GLU A 359 -17.87 13.64 14.79
N VAL A 360 -18.32 12.81 13.85
CA VAL A 360 -19.42 11.85 14.07
C VAL A 360 -18.97 10.74 15.03
N LEU A 361 -17.75 10.23 14.87
CA LEU A 361 -17.18 9.25 15.79
C LEU A 361 -17.08 9.77 17.23
N LYS A 362 -16.72 11.05 17.40
CA LYS A 362 -16.72 11.69 18.71
C LYS A 362 -18.11 11.70 19.36
N ARG A 363 -19.19 11.88 18.57
CA ARG A 363 -20.59 11.75 19.07
C ARG A 363 -20.96 10.30 19.44
N ALA A 364 -20.40 9.32 18.73
CA ALA A 364 -20.47 7.91 19.14
C ALA A 364 -19.58 7.59 20.37
N GLY A 365 -18.81 8.58 20.85
CA GLY A 365 -17.90 8.50 21.99
C GLY A 365 -16.55 7.84 21.66
N ILE A 366 -16.18 7.81 20.39
CA ILE A 366 -14.86 7.36 19.90
C ILE A 366 -13.99 8.62 19.72
N GLU A 367 -13.12 8.90 20.69
CA GLU A 367 -12.34 10.14 20.72
C GLU A 367 -10.96 10.04 20.05
N GLY A 368 -10.49 8.82 19.75
CA GLY A 368 -9.19 8.58 19.12
C GLY A 368 -8.86 7.09 19.00
N GLY A 369 -7.60 6.78 18.66
CA GLY A 369 -7.12 5.40 18.46
C GLY A 369 -7.56 4.78 17.14
N PHE A 370 -7.90 5.60 16.14
CA PHE A 370 -8.22 5.18 14.78
C PHE A 370 -7.54 6.12 13.78
N VAL A 371 -7.42 5.68 12.54
CA VAL A 371 -6.96 6.47 11.40
C VAL A 371 -7.83 6.14 10.20
N GLN A 372 -8.31 7.18 9.53
CA GLN A 372 -8.94 7.09 8.22
C GLN A 372 -8.09 7.85 7.20
N LYS A 373 -7.70 7.16 6.13
CA LYS A 373 -6.95 7.73 5.00
C LYS A 373 -7.75 7.75 3.71
N ASP A 374 -8.77 6.92 3.61
CA ASP A 374 -9.71 6.91 2.49
C ASP A 374 -11.13 6.52 2.97
N GLY A 375 -12.12 6.65 2.07
CA GLY A 375 -13.51 6.35 2.37
C GLY A 375 -13.85 4.87 2.22
N SER A 376 -13.13 4.17 1.33
CA SER A 376 -13.42 2.83 0.85
C SER A 376 -12.78 1.73 1.67
N GLY A 377 -11.66 2.00 2.34
CA GLY A 377 -10.87 1.00 3.04
C GLY A 377 -9.84 0.28 2.16
N LEU A 378 -9.61 0.72 0.92
CA LEU A 378 -8.57 0.16 0.03
C LEU A 378 -7.17 0.54 0.54
N SER A 379 -7.02 1.71 1.14
CA SER A 379 -5.80 2.14 1.81
C SER A 379 -5.47 1.23 2.98
N ARG A 380 -4.25 0.67 2.96
CA ARG A 380 -3.69 -0.12 4.07
C ARG A 380 -3.26 0.74 5.27
N PHE A 381 -3.47 2.05 5.21
CA PHE A 381 -3.18 3.01 6.27
C PHE A 381 -4.42 3.40 7.08
N ASN A 382 -5.55 2.75 6.79
CA ASN A 382 -6.70 2.78 7.67
C ASN A 382 -6.48 1.86 8.87
N TRP A 383 -6.79 2.35 10.07
CA TRP A 383 -6.67 1.57 11.30
C TRP A 383 -7.88 1.82 12.20
N ILE A 384 -8.56 0.75 12.58
CA ILE A 384 -9.69 0.79 13.53
C ILE A 384 -9.58 -0.38 14.50
N THR A 385 -10.34 -0.33 15.60
CA THR A 385 -10.50 -1.45 16.53
C THR A 385 -11.87 -2.12 16.35
N ALA A 386 -11.98 -3.39 16.75
CA ALA A 386 -13.28 -4.08 16.76
C ALA A 386 -14.25 -3.43 17.76
N SER A 387 -13.73 -2.88 18.86
CA SER A 387 -14.51 -2.16 19.85
C SER A 387 -15.09 -0.84 19.35
N GLN A 388 -14.30 -0.06 18.60
CA GLN A 388 -14.77 1.15 17.93
C GLN A 388 -15.87 0.84 16.92
N MET A 389 -15.71 -0.22 16.13
CA MET A 389 -16.72 -0.64 15.15
C MET A 389 -18.05 -1.01 15.85
N VAL A 390 -18.03 -1.85 16.89
CA VAL A 390 -19.24 -2.23 17.62
C VAL A 390 -19.88 -1.04 18.32
N ARG A 391 -19.08 -0.11 18.84
CA ARG A 391 -19.56 1.14 19.44
C ARG A 391 -20.27 2.01 18.41
N LEU A 392 -19.71 2.15 17.21
CA LEU A 392 -20.32 2.87 16.10
C LEU A 392 -21.64 2.22 15.66
N LEU A 393 -21.66 0.89 15.50
CA LEU A 393 -22.89 0.14 15.17
C LEU A 393 -23.97 0.28 16.25
N SER A 394 -23.57 0.37 17.52
CA SER A 394 -24.50 0.60 18.63
C SER A 394 -25.05 2.03 18.61
N PHE A 395 -24.21 3.02 18.33
CA PHE A 395 -24.60 4.43 18.21
C PHE A 395 -25.70 4.63 17.15
N VAL A 396 -25.62 3.93 16.01
CA VAL A 396 -26.63 4.00 14.93
C VAL A 396 -28.03 3.59 15.41
N GLN A 397 -28.15 2.72 16.41
CA GLN A 397 -29.46 2.23 16.88
C GLN A 397 -30.34 3.32 17.50
N ASP A 398 -29.72 4.42 17.95
CA ASP A 398 -30.40 5.57 18.55
C ASP A 398 -30.62 6.73 17.55
N GLN A 399 -30.37 6.51 16.24
CA GLN A 399 -30.45 7.56 15.20
C GLN A 399 -31.68 7.40 14.31
N GLU A 400 -32.17 8.50 13.74
CA GLU A 400 -33.34 8.50 12.84
C GLU A 400 -33.08 7.74 11.53
N TYR A 401 -31.83 7.70 11.06
CA TYR A 401 -31.41 6.99 9.84
C TYR A 401 -31.10 5.49 10.04
N ARG A 402 -31.38 4.92 11.22
CA ARG A 402 -31.08 3.52 11.56
C ARG A 402 -31.56 2.54 10.50
N ASP A 403 -32.84 2.64 10.11
CA ASP A 403 -33.46 1.67 9.23
C ASP A 403 -32.89 1.74 7.80
N VAL A 404 -32.52 2.94 7.33
CA VAL A 404 -31.85 3.15 6.04
C VAL A 404 -30.47 2.50 6.05
N PHE A 405 -29.68 2.74 7.11
CA PHE A 405 -28.36 2.12 7.25
C PHE A 405 -28.44 0.60 7.28
N GLU A 406 -29.32 0.02 8.09
CA GLU A 406 -29.44 -1.44 8.21
C GLU A 406 -29.88 -2.11 6.91
N GLN A 407 -30.80 -1.50 6.18
CA GLN A 407 -31.26 -2.02 4.88
C GLN A 407 -30.16 -2.00 3.82
N SER A 408 -29.21 -1.07 3.93
CA SER A 408 -28.06 -1.00 3.02
C SER A 408 -27.05 -2.14 3.20
N LEU A 409 -27.03 -2.84 4.34
CA LEU A 409 -26.05 -3.89 4.60
C LEU A 409 -26.37 -5.20 3.85
N PRO A 410 -25.37 -5.88 3.25
CA PRO A 410 -25.55 -7.22 2.66
C PRO A 410 -26.21 -8.20 3.64
N VAL A 411 -27.19 -8.97 3.16
CA VAL A 411 -27.90 -9.97 3.96
C VAL A 411 -27.43 -11.37 3.60
N ALA A 412 -27.03 -12.13 4.62
CA ALA A 412 -26.54 -13.50 4.52
C ALA A 412 -27.44 -14.41 3.67
N GLY A 413 -26.91 -14.92 2.57
CA GLY A 413 -27.58 -15.82 1.64
C GLY A 413 -28.63 -15.18 0.73
N VAL A 414 -28.74 -13.84 0.73
CA VAL A 414 -29.77 -13.10 -0.02
C VAL A 414 -29.17 -12.19 -1.08
N ASP A 415 -28.35 -11.21 -0.69
CA ASP A 415 -27.89 -10.14 -1.58
C ASP A 415 -26.47 -9.64 -1.30
N GLY A 416 -25.98 -8.74 -2.16
CA GLY A 416 -24.66 -8.13 -2.08
C GLY A 416 -23.52 -9.13 -1.96
N THR A 417 -22.47 -8.74 -1.25
CA THR A 417 -21.27 -9.57 -1.02
C THR A 417 -21.52 -10.82 -0.16
N LEU A 418 -22.68 -10.93 0.51
CA LEU A 418 -23.07 -12.11 1.28
C LEU A 418 -24.05 -13.03 0.56
N LYS A 419 -24.45 -12.72 -0.68
CA LYS A 419 -25.46 -13.48 -1.45
C LYS A 419 -25.16 -14.97 -1.57
N ASN A 420 -23.88 -15.36 -1.54
CA ASN A 420 -23.44 -16.75 -1.68
C ASN A 420 -22.81 -17.34 -0.40
N ARG A 421 -22.80 -16.58 0.71
CA ARG A 421 -22.28 -17.04 2.01
C ARG A 421 -23.43 -17.38 2.95
N LEU A 422 -23.19 -18.30 3.90
CA LEU A 422 -24.11 -18.66 4.99
C LEU A 422 -25.48 -19.23 4.57
N LYS A 423 -25.68 -19.59 3.29
CA LYS A 423 -26.89 -20.26 2.79
C LYS A 423 -27.09 -21.62 3.47
N GLY A 424 -28.33 -21.92 3.86
CA GLY A 424 -28.71 -23.16 4.52
C GLY A 424 -28.26 -23.27 5.98
N THR A 425 -27.69 -22.21 6.56
CA THR A 425 -27.23 -22.17 7.95
C THR A 425 -28.21 -21.41 8.85
N ALA A 426 -28.00 -21.43 10.17
CA ALA A 426 -28.79 -20.64 11.10
C ALA A 426 -28.69 -19.12 10.88
N ALA A 427 -27.60 -18.65 10.25
CA ALA A 427 -27.33 -17.25 9.97
C ALA A 427 -28.02 -16.72 8.69
N GLU A 428 -28.51 -17.60 7.81
CA GLU A 428 -29.22 -17.20 6.59
C GLU A 428 -30.38 -16.26 6.94
N LYS A 429 -30.46 -15.08 6.29
CA LYS A 429 -31.45 -14.02 6.53
C LYS A 429 -31.45 -13.43 7.95
N ARG A 430 -30.56 -13.86 8.85
CA ARG A 430 -30.43 -13.36 10.23
C ARG A 430 -29.21 -12.48 10.43
N VAL A 431 -28.22 -12.56 9.55
CA VAL A 431 -27.02 -11.71 9.58
C VAL A 431 -27.08 -10.70 8.44
N ALA A 432 -26.94 -9.43 8.80
CA ALA A 432 -26.78 -8.31 7.87
C ALA A 432 -25.46 -7.61 8.19
N ALA A 433 -24.47 -7.71 7.30
CA ALA A 433 -23.11 -7.29 7.62
C ALA A 433 -22.31 -6.86 6.38
N LYS A 434 -21.43 -5.88 6.58
CA LYS A 434 -20.45 -5.47 5.58
C LYS A 434 -19.25 -6.41 5.63
N THR A 435 -18.81 -6.83 4.45
CA THR A 435 -17.57 -7.59 4.24
C THR A 435 -16.42 -6.65 3.87
N GLY A 436 -15.19 -7.09 4.15
CA GLY A 436 -13.97 -6.55 3.56
C GLY A 436 -12.93 -7.64 3.30
N SER A 437 -12.18 -7.52 2.20
CA SER A 437 -11.11 -8.47 1.86
C SER A 437 -10.02 -7.79 1.02
N MET A 438 -8.76 -8.02 1.38
CA MET A 438 -7.54 -7.67 0.64
C MET A 438 -6.50 -8.77 0.93
N GLY A 439 -5.34 -8.77 0.26
CA GLY A 439 -4.25 -9.70 0.58
C GLY A 439 -3.88 -9.65 2.08
N GLY A 440 -4.07 -10.77 2.79
CA GLY A 440 -3.83 -10.91 4.23
C GLY A 440 -4.84 -10.23 5.16
N VAL A 441 -5.96 -9.68 4.66
CA VAL A 441 -6.96 -8.96 5.47
C VAL A 441 -8.37 -9.46 5.13
N ASN A 442 -9.13 -9.85 6.14
CA ASN A 442 -10.53 -10.27 6.00
C ASN A 442 -11.38 -9.75 7.17
N THR A 443 -12.46 -9.03 6.86
CA THR A 443 -13.29 -8.39 7.88
C THR A 443 -14.78 -8.63 7.65
N LEU A 444 -15.56 -8.71 8.74
CA LEU A 444 -17.02 -8.85 8.74
C LEU A 444 -17.60 -8.15 9.97
N SER A 445 -18.42 -7.12 9.76
CA SER A 445 -19.05 -6.36 10.86
C SER A 445 -20.48 -5.99 10.51
N GLY A 446 -21.37 -6.01 11.50
CA GLY A 446 -22.78 -5.71 11.30
C GLY A 446 -23.66 -6.22 12.44
N TYR A 447 -24.86 -6.67 12.08
CA TYR A 447 -25.87 -7.14 13.02
C TYR A 447 -26.25 -8.60 12.80
N ALA A 448 -26.56 -9.29 13.88
CA ALA A 448 -27.14 -10.63 13.86
C ALA A 448 -28.43 -10.66 14.70
N THR A 449 -29.48 -11.29 14.18
CA THR A 449 -30.68 -11.63 14.96
C THR A 449 -30.50 -13.02 15.54
N ALA A 450 -30.34 -13.11 16.86
CA ALA A 450 -30.15 -14.36 17.59
C ALA A 450 -31.45 -15.19 17.65
N LYS A 451 -31.32 -16.48 17.97
CA LYS A 451 -32.45 -17.42 18.05
C LYS A 451 -33.45 -17.05 19.15
N ASN A 452 -32.98 -16.43 20.23
CA ASN A 452 -33.84 -15.89 21.30
C ASN A 452 -34.54 -14.57 20.91
N GLY A 453 -34.27 -14.03 19.73
CA GLY A 453 -34.81 -12.75 19.25
C GLY A 453 -33.96 -11.53 19.62
N ASN A 454 -32.86 -11.68 20.36
CA ASN A 454 -31.97 -10.56 20.67
C ASN A 454 -31.26 -10.08 19.40
N LYS A 455 -31.00 -8.77 19.34
CA LYS A 455 -30.22 -8.16 18.26
C LYS A 455 -28.80 -7.96 18.75
N LEU A 456 -27.84 -8.54 18.04
CA LEU A 456 -26.42 -8.49 18.37
C LEU A 456 -25.70 -7.57 17.37
N ALA A 457 -24.87 -6.66 17.85
CA ALA A 457 -23.86 -5.98 17.05
C ALA A 457 -22.53 -6.73 17.17
N PHE A 458 -21.81 -6.91 16.06
CA PHE A 458 -20.54 -7.62 16.08
C PHE A 458 -19.52 -7.03 15.10
N SER A 459 -18.25 -7.26 15.39
CA SER A 459 -17.14 -6.97 14.50
C SER A 459 -16.08 -8.06 14.60
N ILE A 460 -15.63 -8.56 13.44
CA ILE A 460 -14.57 -9.56 13.29
C ILE A 460 -13.55 -8.98 12.29
N LEU A 461 -12.38 -8.61 12.77
CA LEU A 461 -11.29 -8.03 11.97
C LEU A 461 -10.10 -9.01 11.98
N ILE A 462 -9.68 -9.53 10.83
CA ILE A 462 -8.60 -10.52 10.75
C ILE A 462 -7.51 -9.99 9.81
N ASN A 463 -6.28 -9.89 10.32
CA ASN A 463 -5.08 -9.49 9.60
C ASN A 463 -4.02 -10.61 9.64
N GLY A 464 -3.01 -10.52 8.76
CA GLY A 464 -1.82 -11.38 8.78
C GLY A 464 -2.04 -12.80 8.29
N ILE A 465 -3.21 -13.15 7.76
CA ILE A 465 -3.52 -14.54 7.42
C ILE A 465 -2.99 -14.93 6.04
N TYR A 466 -2.21 -16.02 5.97
CA TYR A 466 -1.67 -16.52 4.69
C TYR A 466 -2.78 -16.98 3.74
N LYS A 467 -3.77 -17.73 4.25
CA LYS A 467 -4.88 -18.29 3.45
C LYS A 467 -6.22 -17.70 3.90
N SER A 468 -6.71 -16.69 3.17
CA SER A 468 -8.00 -16.01 3.42
C SER A 468 -9.22 -16.93 3.52
N LYS A 469 -9.15 -18.18 3.05
CA LYS A 469 -10.22 -19.16 3.27
C LYS A 469 -10.48 -19.36 4.77
N TYR A 470 -9.45 -19.56 5.59
CA TYR A 470 -9.64 -19.85 7.02
C TYR A 470 -10.21 -18.66 7.79
N ALA A 471 -9.86 -17.43 7.41
CA ALA A 471 -10.47 -16.23 7.98
C ALA A 471 -11.97 -16.13 7.62
N ARG A 472 -12.34 -16.42 6.36
CA ARG A 472 -13.75 -16.45 5.94
C ARG A 472 -14.53 -17.55 6.64
N ASP A 473 -13.94 -18.73 6.78
CA ASP A 473 -14.55 -19.86 7.50
C ASP A 473 -14.75 -19.52 8.99
N LEU A 474 -13.79 -18.85 9.63
CA LEU A 474 -13.92 -18.35 11.01
C LEU A 474 -15.07 -17.34 11.13
N GLN A 475 -15.11 -16.34 10.26
CA GLN A 475 -16.19 -15.35 10.22
C GLN A 475 -17.56 -16.00 10.07
N ASP A 476 -17.70 -16.97 9.16
CA ASP A 476 -18.96 -17.66 8.91
C ASP A 476 -19.36 -18.52 10.12
N ARG A 477 -18.43 -19.26 10.73
CA ARG A 477 -18.70 -20.06 11.94
C ARG A 477 -19.12 -19.18 13.11
N ILE A 478 -18.48 -18.03 13.33
CA ILE A 478 -18.90 -17.07 14.36
C ILE A 478 -20.30 -16.52 14.04
N ALA A 479 -20.57 -16.12 12.80
CA ALA A 479 -21.89 -15.62 12.39
C ALA A 479 -23.01 -16.66 12.66
N ILE A 480 -22.74 -17.95 12.46
CA ILE A 480 -23.65 -19.04 12.80
C ILE A 480 -23.87 -19.11 14.31
N LEU A 481 -22.81 -19.07 15.12
CA LEU A 481 -22.91 -19.08 16.59
C LEU A 481 -23.73 -17.89 17.11
N LEU A 482 -23.55 -16.70 16.53
CA LEU A 482 -24.34 -15.51 16.86
C LEU A 482 -25.83 -15.70 16.58
N ALA A 483 -26.16 -16.30 15.43
CA ALA A 483 -27.55 -16.57 15.06
C ALA A 483 -28.20 -17.67 15.91
N GLU A 484 -27.41 -18.58 16.49
CA GLU A 484 -27.88 -19.68 17.36
C GLU A 484 -27.96 -19.31 18.86
N TYR A 485 -27.37 -18.18 19.26
CA TYR A 485 -27.36 -17.69 20.63
C TYR A 485 -28.77 -17.68 21.27
N PRO A 486 -28.93 -18.15 22.53
CA PRO A 486 -27.90 -18.64 23.47
C PRO A 486 -27.65 -20.15 23.42
N GLN A 487 -28.21 -20.87 22.44
CA GLN A 487 -28.22 -22.34 22.44
C GLN A 487 -26.97 -23.00 21.86
N SER A 488 -25.83 -22.30 21.79
CA SER A 488 -24.58 -22.94 21.38
C SER A 488 -24.20 -24.02 22.40
N GLN A 489 -23.87 -25.22 21.93
CA GLN A 489 -23.28 -26.22 22.81
C GLN A 489 -21.86 -25.73 23.16
N ALA A 490 -21.57 -25.57 24.46
CA ALA A 490 -20.21 -25.41 24.93
C ALA A 490 -19.59 -26.82 25.04
N PRO A 491 -18.65 -27.22 24.17
CA PRO A 491 -17.78 -28.34 24.49
C PRO A 491 -16.76 -27.92 25.55
N GLY A 492 -16.26 -28.89 26.32
CA GLY A 492 -15.17 -28.67 27.26
C GLY A 492 -13.88 -28.45 26.48
N GLY A 493 -13.42 -27.20 26.42
CA GLY A 493 -12.12 -26.83 25.88
C GLY A 493 -11.13 -26.53 26.99
N GLU A 494 -9.93 -27.09 26.89
CA GLU A 494 -8.78 -26.67 27.69
C GLU A 494 -8.32 -25.29 27.21
N THR A 495 -8.17 -24.35 28.14
CA THR A 495 -7.45 -23.10 27.92
C THR A 495 -5.97 -23.43 27.71
N SER A 496 -5.32 -22.86 26.71
CA SER A 496 -3.86 -22.97 26.55
C SER A 496 -3.14 -22.46 27.80
N GLU A 497 -2.19 -23.23 28.34
CA GLU A 497 -1.31 -22.75 29.40
C GLU A 497 -0.36 -21.69 28.84
N GLU A 498 -0.15 -20.60 29.57
CA GLU A 498 0.90 -19.62 29.26
C GLU A 498 2.27 -20.27 29.47
N THR A 499 3.01 -20.49 28.38
CA THR A 499 4.40 -20.95 28.45
C THR A 499 5.28 -19.83 29.00
N THR A 500 5.91 -20.05 30.15
CA THR A 500 6.92 -19.12 30.68
C THR A 500 8.30 -19.45 30.08
N TYR A 501 8.95 -18.46 29.48
CA TYR A 501 10.28 -18.60 28.88
C TYR A 501 11.38 -18.05 29.80
N LYS A 502 12.63 -18.41 29.50
CA LYS A 502 13.83 -17.98 30.25
C LYS A 502 13.91 -16.46 30.42
N LEU A 503 13.60 -15.70 29.36
CA LEU A 503 13.65 -14.24 29.35
C LEU A 503 12.29 -13.57 29.61
N SER A 504 11.23 -14.32 29.94
CA SER A 504 9.87 -13.77 30.15
C SER A 504 9.86 -12.62 31.16
N ALA A 505 10.48 -12.80 32.33
CA ALA A 505 10.54 -11.77 33.36
C ALA A 505 11.21 -10.46 32.91
N LEU A 506 12.07 -10.53 31.90
CA LEU A 506 12.77 -9.38 31.34
C LEU A 506 11.97 -8.69 30.23
N LEU A 507 11.31 -9.47 29.36
CA LEU A 507 10.74 -8.99 28.10
C LEU A 507 9.23 -8.78 28.14
N ASP A 508 8.47 -9.57 28.91
CA ASP A 508 7.01 -9.42 29.02
C ASP A 508 6.58 -7.98 29.41
N PRO A 509 7.25 -7.28 30.36
CA PRO A 509 6.85 -5.91 30.70
C PRO A 509 7.03 -4.91 29.55
N ILE A 510 7.99 -5.16 28.65
CA ILE A 510 8.25 -4.30 27.49
C ILE A 510 7.23 -4.59 26.40
N VAL A 511 6.92 -5.86 26.15
CA VAL A 511 5.93 -6.30 25.16
C VAL A 511 4.53 -5.84 25.54
N ALA A 512 4.13 -5.99 26.80
CA ALA A 512 2.82 -5.57 27.30
C ALA A 512 2.58 -4.05 27.11
N GLU A 513 3.63 -3.22 27.13
CA GLU A 513 3.54 -1.80 26.84
C GLU A 513 3.14 -1.54 25.38
N ALA A 514 3.67 -2.32 24.44
CA ALA A 514 3.31 -2.23 23.03
C ALA A 514 1.85 -2.65 22.80
N GLU A 515 1.44 -3.78 23.38
CA GLU A 515 0.06 -4.27 23.27
C GLU A 515 -0.95 -3.28 23.86
N GLY A 516 -0.64 -2.68 25.02
CA GLY A 516 -1.46 -1.67 25.67
C GLY A 516 -1.65 -0.39 24.84
N ALA A 517 -0.79 -0.15 23.85
CA ALA A 517 -0.91 0.94 22.90
C ALA A 517 -1.69 0.55 21.61
N GLY A 518 -2.23 -0.67 21.52
CA GLY A 518 -3.00 -1.15 20.38
C GLY A 518 -2.17 -1.66 19.20
N ILE A 519 -0.89 -1.99 19.46
CA ILE A 519 0.09 -2.52 18.50
C ILE A 519 0.15 -4.04 18.60
N THR A 520 0.32 -4.71 17.47
CA THR A 520 0.67 -6.12 17.40
C THR A 520 2.19 -6.26 17.45
N ALA A 521 2.71 -7.03 18.42
CA ALA A 521 4.13 -7.23 18.62
C ALA A 521 4.47 -8.70 18.38
N GLY A 522 5.23 -9.00 17.33
CA GLY A 522 5.84 -10.31 17.12
C GLY A 522 7.29 -10.27 17.60
N VAL A 523 7.64 -11.14 18.55
CA VAL A 523 9.01 -11.23 19.10
C VAL A 523 9.44 -12.68 19.21
N LEU A 524 10.65 -12.97 18.76
CA LEU A 524 11.32 -14.25 18.99
C LEU A 524 12.78 -14.00 19.38
N VAL A 525 13.25 -14.69 20.43
CA VAL A 525 14.65 -14.71 20.85
C VAL A 525 15.08 -16.15 21.06
N LYS A 526 16.21 -16.53 20.47
CA LYS A 526 16.76 -17.88 20.60
C LYS A 526 18.29 -17.87 20.71
N LYS A 527 18.84 -18.89 21.35
CA LYS A 527 20.29 -19.15 21.42
C LYS A 527 20.81 -19.57 20.03
N ALA A 528 21.92 -18.99 19.57
CA ALA A 528 22.59 -19.44 18.35
C ALA A 528 23.36 -20.75 18.61
N GLY A 529 23.34 -21.71 17.67
CA GLY A 529 24.08 -22.99 17.78
C GLY A 529 23.24 -24.27 17.92
N GLY A 530 21.91 -24.18 17.87
CA GLY A 530 21.01 -25.23 17.36
C GLY A 530 20.81 -26.54 18.15
N ALA A 531 21.61 -26.87 19.16
CA ALA A 531 21.34 -28.07 19.98
C ALA A 531 20.61 -27.70 21.27
N GLU A 532 19.50 -28.39 21.56
CA GLU A 532 19.04 -28.57 22.94
C GLU A 532 20.19 -29.25 23.71
N GLU A 533 20.99 -28.47 24.43
CA GLU A 533 21.87 -29.03 25.45
C GLU A 533 20.98 -29.60 26.55
N ALA A 534 21.33 -30.77 27.10
CA ALA A 534 20.46 -31.56 27.98
C ALA A 534 19.71 -30.72 29.04
N GLY A 535 18.46 -30.34 28.74
CA GLY A 535 17.55 -29.60 29.62
C GLY A 535 17.31 -28.11 29.30
N GLU A 536 17.94 -27.50 28.29
CA GLU A 536 17.73 -26.08 27.93
C GLU A 536 17.07 -25.91 26.54
N PRO A 537 15.86 -25.32 26.45
CA PRO A 537 15.22 -25.07 25.16
C PRO A 537 15.96 -23.99 24.35
N ALA A 538 16.04 -24.17 23.03
CA ALA A 538 16.71 -23.22 22.13
C ALA A 538 16.01 -21.85 22.07
N VAL A 539 14.68 -21.82 22.22
CA VAL A 539 13.87 -20.60 22.29
C VAL A 539 13.89 -20.07 23.71
N TRP A 540 14.43 -18.85 23.87
CA TRP A 540 14.59 -18.18 25.16
C TRP A 540 13.48 -17.17 25.44
N PHE A 541 12.76 -16.76 24.39
CA PHE A 541 11.55 -15.95 24.46
C PHE A 541 10.76 -16.06 23.16
N GLU A 542 9.45 -16.12 23.25
CA GLU A 542 8.58 -15.80 22.13
C GLU A 542 7.31 -15.12 22.60
N HIS A 543 6.78 -14.25 21.74
CA HIS A 543 5.50 -13.63 21.87
C HIS A 543 4.94 -13.38 20.46
N GLU A 544 3.80 -14.01 20.14
CA GLU A 544 3.18 -13.95 18.81
C GLU A 544 4.18 -14.19 17.65
N ALA A 545 5.14 -15.08 17.85
CA ALA A 545 6.29 -15.28 16.94
C ALA A 545 5.91 -15.86 15.56
N ASP A 546 4.70 -16.41 15.44
CA ASP A 546 4.14 -16.97 14.20
C ASP A 546 3.16 -16.03 13.49
N THR A 547 2.88 -14.84 14.06
CA THR A 547 2.06 -13.83 13.41
C THR A 547 2.79 -13.32 12.16
N LEU A 548 2.14 -13.37 11.00
CA LEU A 548 2.70 -12.78 9.78
C LEU A 548 2.42 -11.28 9.78
N LEU A 549 3.50 -10.51 9.74
CA LEU A 549 3.49 -9.06 9.86
C LEU A 549 4.17 -8.46 8.63
N THR A 550 3.83 -7.21 8.30
CA THR A 550 4.62 -6.47 7.30
C THR A 550 6.01 -6.23 7.87
N PRO A 551 7.09 -6.75 7.23
CA PRO A 551 8.43 -6.74 7.80
C PRO A 551 9.21 -5.45 7.54
N ALA A 552 8.71 -4.57 6.65
CA ALA A 552 9.51 -3.49 6.09
C ALA A 552 10.89 -4.01 5.60
N SER A 553 11.94 -3.21 5.74
CA SER A 553 13.29 -3.55 5.27
C SER A 553 13.98 -4.75 5.95
N ASN A 554 13.35 -5.45 6.92
CA ASN A 554 13.87 -6.74 7.36
C ASN A 554 13.79 -7.81 6.25
N LEU A 555 12.93 -7.63 5.24
CA LEU A 555 12.86 -8.53 4.09
C LEU A 555 14.18 -8.60 3.30
N LYS A 556 14.98 -7.52 3.33
CA LYS A 556 16.31 -7.49 2.71
C LYS A 556 17.26 -8.54 3.29
N LEU A 557 17.03 -9.03 4.52
CA LEU A 557 17.77 -10.15 5.09
C LEU A 557 17.63 -11.40 4.19
N LEU A 558 16.41 -11.70 3.73
CA LEU A 558 16.14 -12.84 2.85
C LEU A 558 16.82 -12.65 1.49
N THR A 559 16.63 -11.48 0.88
CA THR A 559 17.20 -11.16 -0.43
C THR A 559 18.73 -11.22 -0.43
N THR A 560 19.37 -10.69 0.61
CA THR A 560 20.84 -10.66 0.71
C THR A 560 21.44 -12.02 1.09
N ALA A 561 20.74 -12.81 1.91
CA ALA A 561 21.12 -14.19 2.18
C ALA A 561 21.07 -15.05 0.91
N ALA A 562 19.96 -14.99 0.17
CA ALA A 562 19.81 -15.68 -1.11
C ALA A 562 20.86 -15.24 -2.13
N ALA A 563 21.18 -13.95 -2.19
CA ALA A 563 22.25 -13.44 -3.04
C ALA A 563 23.63 -14.03 -2.71
N LEU A 564 24.01 -14.09 -1.44
CA LEU A 564 25.30 -14.67 -1.04
C LEU A 564 25.36 -16.18 -1.32
N ASP A 565 24.31 -16.91 -0.94
CA ASP A 565 24.20 -18.36 -1.16
C ASP A 565 24.19 -18.72 -2.66
N GLN A 566 23.46 -17.96 -3.47
CA GLN A 566 23.32 -18.26 -4.89
C GLN A 566 24.49 -17.72 -5.71
N LEU A 567 24.89 -16.46 -5.55
CA LEU A 567 25.85 -15.81 -6.44
C LEU A 567 27.29 -15.86 -5.92
N GLY A 568 27.47 -15.94 -4.60
CA GLY A 568 28.78 -15.84 -3.94
C GLY A 568 29.26 -14.40 -3.73
N SER A 569 30.02 -14.18 -2.67
CA SER A 569 30.50 -12.85 -2.26
C SER A 569 31.37 -12.10 -3.30
N ASP A 570 32.01 -12.82 -4.20
CA ASP A 570 32.86 -12.28 -5.28
C ASP A 570 32.10 -11.94 -6.57
N TYR A 571 30.79 -12.17 -6.64
CA TYR A 571 30.01 -11.87 -7.84
C TYR A 571 30.12 -10.40 -8.24
N GLN A 572 30.29 -10.12 -9.53
CA GLN A 572 30.34 -8.77 -10.09
C GLN A 572 29.33 -8.64 -11.23
N TYR A 573 28.67 -7.49 -11.30
CA TYR A 573 27.77 -7.14 -12.38
C TYR A 573 28.56 -6.67 -13.58
N ALA A 574 28.04 -6.93 -14.77
CA ALA A 574 28.64 -6.46 -16.02
C ALA A 574 27.85 -5.30 -16.61
N THR A 575 28.58 -4.34 -17.20
CA THR A 575 28.04 -3.38 -18.16
C THR A 575 28.89 -3.50 -19.42
N GLU A 576 28.27 -3.82 -20.56
CA GLU A 576 29.01 -4.14 -21.79
C GLU A 576 28.82 -3.07 -22.86
N LEU A 577 29.92 -2.78 -23.57
CA LEU A 577 29.92 -1.89 -24.71
C LEU A 577 30.13 -2.71 -25.98
N TRP A 578 29.27 -2.50 -26.97
CA TRP A 578 29.32 -3.19 -28.25
C TRP A 578 29.23 -2.20 -29.40
N GLY A 579 29.72 -2.62 -30.56
CA GLY A 579 29.51 -1.91 -31.81
C GLY A 579 29.00 -2.83 -32.90
N SER A 580 28.28 -2.28 -33.87
CA SER A 580 27.94 -2.95 -35.14
C SER A 580 29.14 -3.55 -35.88
N ALA A 581 30.35 -3.03 -35.63
CA ALA A 581 31.64 -3.48 -36.11
C ALA A 581 32.75 -3.14 -35.08
N ALA A 582 33.98 -3.59 -35.33
CA ALA A 582 35.15 -3.24 -34.50
C ALA A 582 35.40 -1.71 -34.43
N PRO A 583 36.11 -1.21 -33.39
CA PRO A 583 36.43 0.21 -33.27
C PRO A 583 37.16 0.78 -34.49
N PRO A 584 36.89 2.04 -34.88
CA PRO A 584 37.42 2.61 -36.11
C PRO A 584 38.88 3.06 -35.93
N SER A 585 39.72 2.85 -36.95
CA SER A 585 41.11 3.35 -36.91
C SER A 585 41.24 4.85 -37.23
N ASN A 586 40.23 5.43 -37.90
CA ASN A 586 40.22 6.85 -38.33
C ASN A 586 39.48 7.77 -37.34
N GLY A 587 39.00 7.23 -36.21
CA GLY A 587 38.21 7.93 -35.20
C GLY A 587 36.77 8.27 -35.58
N ILE A 588 36.29 7.85 -36.76
CA ILE A 588 34.89 8.00 -37.18
C ILE A 588 34.25 6.61 -37.23
N TYR A 589 33.40 6.32 -36.25
CA TYR A 589 32.68 5.07 -36.18
C TYR A 589 31.47 5.09 -37.11
N GLN A 590 31.32 4.06 -37.95
CA GLN A 590 30.22 3.91 -38.90
C GLN A 590 29.37 2.72 -38.48
N GLY A 591 28.22 3.01 -37.88
CA GLY A 591 27.33 2.01 -37.28
C GLY A 591 26.93 2.37 -35.85
N ASP A 592 26.02 1.57 -35.32
CA ASP A 592 25.40 1.80 -34.02
C ASP A 592 26.34 1.34 -32.89
N LEU A 593 26.33 2.12 -31.81
CA LEU A 593 26.97 1.84 -30.53
C LEU A 593 25.91 1.28 -29.59
N TYR A 594 26.21 0.18 -28.89
CA TYR A 594 25.27 -0.43 -27.94
C TYR A 594 25.86 -0.43 -26.54
N LEU A 595 25.05 -0.02 -25.57
CA LEU A 595 25.35 -0.18 -24.15
C LEU A 595 24.36 -1.18 -23.56
N LYS A 596 24.88 -2.31 -23.07
CA LYS A 596 24.07 -3.37 -22.47
C LYS A 596 24.27 -3.43 -20.95
N GLY A 597 23.17 -3.31 -20.22
CA GLY A 597 23.15 -3.41 -18.77
C GLY A 597 22.74 -4.80 -18.30
N TYR A 598 23.43 -5.33 -17.29
CA TYR A 598 23.07 -6.59 -16.62
C TYR A 598 22.65 -6.35 -15.16
N GLY A 599 22.08 -5.17 -14.88
CA GLY A 599 21.51 -4.84 -13.58
C GLY A 599 22.51 -4.33 -12.54
N ASP A 600 23.66 -3.78 -12.95
CA ASP A 600 24.63 -3.18 -12.02
C ASP A 600 23.99 -2.04 -11.20
N PRO A 601 23.76 -2.21 -9.87
CA PRO A 601 23.13 -1.18 -9.07
C PRO A 601 24.08 -0.02 -8.75
N THR A 602 25.37 -0.17 -9.06
CA THR A 602 26.44 0.79 -8.76
C THR A 602 26.78 1.71 -9.94
N LEU A 603 26.12 1.56 -11.09
CA LEU A 603 26.32 2.46 -12.24
C LEU A 603 26.01 3.91 -11.85
N HIS A 604 26.92 4.84 -12.11
CA HIS A 604 26.79 6.23 -11.63
C HIS A 604 27.48 7.28 -12.51
N THR A 605 27.30 8.55 -12.18
CA THR A 605 28.14 9.68 -12.62
C THR A 605 29.11 10.08 -11.52
N GLU A 606 30.31 10.56 -11.87
CA GLU A 606 31.37 10.92 -10.89
C GLU A 606 31.08 12.19 -10.07
N ASP A 607 29.84 12.67 -10.07
CA ASP A 607 29.38 13.81 -9.29
C ASP A 607 28.87 13.37 -7.89
N LYS A 608 28.18 14.29 -7.19
CA LYS A 608 27.66 14.08 -5.83
C LYS A 608 26.56 13.01 -5.74
N LEU A 609 25.98 12.53 -6.85
CA LEU A 609 25.03 11.42 -6.83
C LEU A 609 25.70 10.08 -6.52
N LYS A 610 27.01 9.95 -6.78
CA LYS A 610 27.77 8.74 -6.46
C LYS A 610 27.66 8.39 -4.97
N VAL A 611 27.11 7.21 -4.70
CA VAL A 611 26.98 6.66 -3.34
C VAL A 611 27.98 5.55 -3.03
N GLN A 612 28.53 4.92 -4.06
CA GLN A 612 29.47 3.82 -3.98
C GLN A 612 30.35 3.84 -5.23
N GLU A 613 31.59 3.36 -5.12
CA GLU A 613 32.47 3.12 -6.26
C GLU A 613 31.93 1.99 -7.15
N GLY A 614 32.16 2.06 -8.45
CA GLY A 614 31.58 1.13 -9.44
C GLY A 614 31.91 1.54 -10.87
N VAL A 615 31.08 1.14 -11.82
CA VAL A 615 31.19 1.62 -13.21
C VAL A 615 30.62 3.05 -13.30
N SER A 616 31.38 3.98 -13.89
CA SER A 616 30.89 5.34 -14.13
C SER A 616 30.70 5.65 -15.61
N ILE A 617 29.76 6.54 -15.94
CA ILE A 617 29.57 7.05 -17.31
C ILE A 617 30.88 7.63 -17.84
N GLU A 618 31.60 8.38 -17.01
CA GLU A 618 32.89 8.96 -17.33
C GLU A 618 33.95 7.89 -17.65
N SER A 619 33.97 6.77 -16.94
CA SER A 619 34.89 5.65 -17.24
C SER A 619 34.62 5.01 -18.61
N ILE A 620 33.35 4.91 -19.01
CA ILE A 620 32.94 4.40 -20.33
C ILE A 620 33.39 5.37 -21.43
N VAL A 621 33.19 6.68 -21.22
CA VAL A 621 33.63 7.72 -22.17
C VAL A 621 35.14 7.80 -22.27
N ALA A 622 35.86 7.67 -21.15
CA ALA A 622 37.32 7.61 -21.15
C ALA A 622 37.83 6.44 -22.00
N TRP A 623 37.24 5.25 -21.85
CA TRP A 623 37.59 4.08 -22.67
C TRP A 623 37.32 4.31 -24.17
N LEU A 624 36.18 4.90 -24.53
CA LEU A 624 35.85 5.26 -25.92
C LEU A 624 36.91 6.19 -26.53
N LYS A 625 37.40 7.16 -25.75
CA LYS A 625 38.47 8.09 -26.17
C LYS A 625 39.81 7.38 -26.33
N GLU A 626 40.13 6.44 -25.45
CA GLU A 626 41.33 5.60 -25.55
C GLU A 626 41.34 4.76 -26.82
N GLN A 627 40.18 4.32 -27.29
CA GLN A 627 40.03 3.66 -28.61
C GLN A 627 40.15 4.63 -29.80
N GLY A 628 40.35 5.92 -29.56
CA GLY A 628 40.51 6.94 -30.59
C GLY A 628 39.21 7.38 -31.25
N ILE A 629 38.04 7.03 -30.68
CA ILE A 629 36.74 7.44 -31.20
C ILE A 629 36.56 8.95 -31.00
N LYS A 630 36.19 9.65 -32.06
CA LYS A 630 35.91 11.11 -32.09
C LYS A 630 34.53 11.42 -32.62
N ARG A 631 33.94 10.49 -33.37
CA ARG A 631 32.60 10.63 -33.93
C ARG A 631 31.90 9.28 -34.07
N VAL A 632 30.61 9.22 -33.76
CA VAL A 632 29.72 8.07 -34.01
C VAL A 632 28.68 8.46 -35.07
N ASN A 633 28.68 7.77 -36.21
CA ASN A 633 27.69 7.89 -37.28
C ASN A 633 26.75 6.68 -37.25
N GLY A 634 25.98 6.58 -36.18
CA GLY A 634 24.94 5.59 -35.94
C GLY A 634 24.21 5.95 -34.66
N ASP A 635 23.27 5.11 -34.25
CA ASP A 635 22.50 5.34 -33.02
C ASP A 635 23.28 4.91 -31.78
N LEU A 636 22.89 5.47 -30.63
CA LEU A 636 23.20 4.90 -29.32
C LEU A 636 22.02 4.02 -28.89
N ILE A 637 22.25 2.71 -28.86
CA ILE A 637 21.23 1.71 -28.56
C ILE A 637 21.44 1.16 -27.15
N LEU A 638 20.36 1.17 -26.36
CA LEU A 638 20.38 0.79 -24.95
C LEU A 638 19.72 -0.58 -24.81
N ASP A 639 20.51 -1.59 -24.48
CA ASP A 639 20.02 -2.95 -24.25
C ASP A 639 19.81 -3.17 -22.76
N GLU A 640 18.54 -3.09 -22.35
CA GLU A 640 18.08 -3.39 -21.00
C GLU A 640 17.27 -4.69 -20.93
N SER A 641 17.33 -5.53 -21.96
CA SER A 641 16.53 -6.76 -22.09
C SER A 641 16.87 -7.85 -21.06
N TYR A 642 17.88 -7.63 -20.22
CA TYR A 642 18.26 -8.56 -19.16
C TYR A 642 17.19 -8.67 -18.07
N PHE A 643 16.44 -7.58 -17.83
CA PHE A 643 15.29 -7.57 -16.92
C PHE A 643 13.98 -7.41 -17.70
N ASP A 644 12.89 -7.76 -17.04
CA ASP A 644 11.54 -7.45 -17.51
C ASP A 644 11.30 -5.93 -17.63
N GLN A 645 10.10 -5.56 -18.09
CA GLN A 645 9.68 -4.16 -18.26
C GLN A 645 8.91 -3.62 -17.05
N GLN A 646 8.79 -4.37 -15.96
CA GLN A 646 8.10 -3.91 -14.76
C GLN A 646 8.98 -2.91 -14.00
N ARG A 647 8.65 -1.62 -14.10
CA ARG A 647 9.50 -0.52 -13.58
C ARG A 647 9.33 -0.24 -12.09
N LEU A 648 8.26 -0.69 -11.46
CA LEU A 648 8.00 -0.50 -10.02
C LEU A 648 7.73 -1.86 -9.37
N GLY A 649 8.00 -1.99 -8.06
CA GLY A 649 7.61 -3.19 -7.30
C GLY A 649 6.09 -3.28 -7.16
N LEU A 650 5.53 -4.49 -7.18
CA LEU A 650 4.08 -4.70 -6.99
C LEU A 650 3.64 -4.33 -5.57
N GLY A 651 2.50 -3.67 -5.44
CA GLY A 651 2.01 -3.15 -4.16
C GLY A 651 2.82 -1.99 -3.59
N TRP A 652 3.55 -1.26 -4.44
CA TRP A 652 4.14 0.03 -4.06
C TRP A 652 3.09 1.13 -4.17
N ALA A 653 3.18 2.12 -3.29
CA ALA A 653 2.20 3.19 -3.24
C ALA A 653 2.43 4.22 -4.37
N TRP A 654 1.35 4.68 -5.00
CA TRP A 654 1.43 5.64 -6.10
C TRP A 654 1.94 7.03 -5.65
N ASP A 655 1.62 7.42 -4.41
CA ASP A 655 1.99 8.70 -3.80
C ASP A 655 3.46 8.76 -3.39
N ASP A 656 4.19 7.65 -3.52
CA ASP A 656 5.63 7.60 -3.29
C ASP A 656 6.48 7.82 -4.57
N GLU A 657 5.86 7.93 -5.75
CA GLU A 657 6.53 7.94 -7.08
C GLU A 657 7.51 9.11 -7.32
N SER A 658 7.49 10.13 -6.47
CA SER A 658 8.43 11.27 -6.50
C SER A 658 9.65 11.08 -5.60
N TYR A 659 9.66 10.07 -4.72
CA TYR A 659 10.71 9.92 -3.72
C TYR A 659 11.75 8.87 -4.09
N TYR A 660 13.01 9.14 -3.75
CA TYR A 660 14.17 8.30 -4.09
C TYR A 660 14.09 6.84 -3.62
N TYR A 661 13.29 6.53 -2.61
CA TYR A 661 13.14 5.18 -2.08
C TYR A 661 12.12 4.34 -2.86
N ASN A 662 11.40 4.95 -3.80
CA ASN A 662 10.55 4.33 -4.80
C ASN A 662 11.10 4.60 -6.23
N PRO A 663 12.35 4.19 -6.54
CA PRO A 663 12.95 4.46 -7.83
C PRO A 663 12.47 3.46 -8.89
N LEU A 664 12.46 3.91 -10.14
CA LEU A 664 12.16 3.03 -11.26
C LEU A 664 13.32 2.07 -11.54
N LEU A 665 12.96 0.82 -11.82
CA LEU A 665 13.87 -0.30 -12.00
C LEU A 665 14.16 -0.56 -13.48
N GLY A 666 15.38 -0.96 -13.82
CA GLY A 666 15.75 -1.37 -15.17
C GLY A 666 17.17 -1.92 -15.19
N ALA A 667 17.47 -2.86 -16.10
CA ALA A 667 18.79 -3.49 -16.16
C ALA A 667 19.93 -2.51 -16.50
N LEU A 668 19.57 -1.36 -17.07
CA LEU A 668 20.45 -0.24 -17.32
C LEU A 668 19.89 1.00 -16.60
N ALA A 669 20.37 1.24 -15.39
CA ALA A 669 19.93 2.35 -14.55
C ALA A 669 21.13 2.90 -13.77
N MET A 670 21.37 4.21 -13.86
CA MET A 670 22.47 4.86 -13.15
C MET A 670 21.96 5.76 -12.03
N ASN A 671 22.81 6.07 -11.06
CA ASN A 671 22.49 6.94 -9.93
C ASN A 671 21.20 6.50 -9.21
N ARG A 672 20.97 5.17 -9.18
CA ARG A 672 19.77 4.53 -8.63
C ARG A 672 18.46 4.98 -9.30
N GLY A 673 18.52 5.34 -10.58
CA GLY A 673 17.38 5.83 -11.35
C GLY A 673 16.91 7.22 -10.93
N THR A 674 17.80 8.05 -10.36
CA THR A 674 17.44 9.38 -9.85
C THR A 674 18.30 10.50 -10.44
N VAL A 675 17.72 11.69 -10.48
CA VAL A 675 18.44 12.98 -10.51
C VAL A 675 18.44 13.58 -9.11
N MET A 676 19.31 14.55 -8.85
CA MET A 676 19.38 15.28 -7.59
C MET A 676 19.14 16.77 -7.82
N ILE A 677 18.27 17.38 -7.00
CA ILE A 677 18.01 18.81 -6.97
C ILE A 677 18.57 19.34 -5.66
N GLU A 678 19.68 20.07 -5.72
CA GLU A 678 20.19 20.84 -4.59
C GLU A 678 19.45 22.19 -4.53
N PHE A 679 19.08 22.64 -3.33
CA PHE A 679 18.37 23.89 -3.13
C PHE A 679 18.81 24.61 -1.86
N GLU A 680 18.65 25.94 -1.86
CA GLU A 680 18.88 26.82 -0.71
C GLU A 680 17.98 28.04 -0.82
N PRO A 681 17.68 28.79 0.25
CA PRO A 681 16.92 30.04 0.12
C PRO A 681 17.69 31.07 -0.71
N GLY A 682 16.96 31.85 -1.51
CA GLY A 682 17.49 33.00 -2.25
C GLY A 682 17.97 34.14 -1.33
N SER A 683 18.50 35.20 -1.93
CA SER A 683 19.16 36.29 -1.20
C SER A 683 18.20 37.16 -0.37
N GLY A 684 16.92 37.21 -0.73
CA GLY A 684 15.90 38.02 -0.07
C GLY A 684 14.50 37.43 -0.19
N VAL A 685 13.58 37.98 0.60
CA VAL A 685 12.16 37.59 0.58
C VAL A 685 11.55 37.92 -0.79
N GLY A 686 10.89 36.94 -1.39
CA GLY A 686 10.28 37.03 -2.72
C GLY A 686 11.18 36.54 -3.86
N ASP A 687 12.48 36.33 -3.61
CA ASP A 687 13.39 35.76 -4.59
C ASP A 687 13.00 34.29 -4.90
N PRO A 688 13.14 33.82 -6.15
CA PRO A 688 13.01 32.39 -6.45
C PRO A 688 14.06 31.59 -5.67
N VAL A 689 13.74 30.34 -5.33
CA VAL A 689 14.68 29.42 -4.68
C VAL A 689 15.74 28.97 -5.70
N PRO A 690 17.04 29.26 -5.52
CA PRO A 690 18.08 28.70 -6.38
C PRO A 690 18.07 27.18 -6.36
N ILE A 691 18.15 26.56 -7.53
CA ILE A 691 18.22 25.10 -7.68
C ILE A 691 19.40 24.69 -8.56
N GLN A 692 20.01 23.55 -8.24
CA GLN A 692 21.03 22.90 -9.06
C GLN A 692 20.63 21.46 -9.35
N LEU A 693 20.46 21.15 -10.64
CA LEU A 693 20.21 19.80 -11.13
C LEU A 693 21.52 19.03 -11.34
N LEU A 694 21.61 17.81 -10.81
CA LEU A 694 22.73 16.90 -10.96
C LEU A 694 22.24 15.49 -11.36
N PRO A 695 22.90 14.82 -12.34
CA PRO A 695 23.80 15.43 -13.32
C PRO A 695 23.06 16.50 -14.12
N LYS A 696 23.80 17.45 -14.68
CA LYS A 696 23.19 18.41 -15.61
C LYS A 696 22.81 17.66 -16.89
N THR A 697 21.51 17.52 -17.14
CA THR A 697 20.97 16.78 -18.27
C THR A 697 19.70 17.43 -18.79
N ASP A 698 19.44 17.29 -20.09
CA ASP A 698 18.19 17.71 -20.73
C ASP A 698 17.09 16.63 -20.64
N TYR A 699 17.38 15.49 -20.00
CA TYR A 699 16.44 14.38 -19.84
C TYR A 699 15.25 14.68 -18.90
N VAL A 700 15.44 15.64 -17.98
CA VAL A 700 14.39 16.12 -17.06
C VAL A 700 14.15 17.61 -17.26
N THR A 701 12.89 18.02 -17.14
CA THR A 701 12.51 19.44 -17.15
C THR A 701 12.19 19.87 -15.73
N VAL A 702 12.86 20.89 -15.21
CA VAL A 702 12.57 21.43 -13.87
C VAL A 702 11.84 22.76 -13.99
N ILE A 703 10.63 22.83 -13.44
CA ILE A 703 9.79 24.03 -13.35
C ILE A 703 9.90 24.55 -11.91
N ASN A 704 10.55 25.70 -11.74
CA ASN A 704 10.77 26.30 -10.43
C ASN A 704 9.81 27.45 -10.19
N GLU A 705 8.81 27.21 -9.34
CA GLU A 705 7.79 28.15 -8.91
C GLU A 705 7.95 28.55 -7.43
N ALA A 706 8.91 27.91 -6.74
CA ALA A 706 9.16 28.10 -5.32
C ALA A 706 9.76 29.47 -5.02
N LYS A 707 9.43 29.98 -3.83
CA LYS A 707 9.83 31.31 -3.38
C LYS A 707 10.50 31.28 -2.02
N THR A 708 11.46 32.18 -1.86
CA THR A 708 12.10 32.45 -0.57
C THR A 708 11.19 33.33 0.26
N VAL A 709 10.88 32.91 1.49
CA VAL A 709 10.03 33.68 2.41
C VAL A 709 10.78 34.10 3.67
N SER A 710 10.17 34.96 4.48
CA SER A 710 10.74 35.33 5.78
C SER A 710 10.84 34.13 6.72
N ALA A 711 11.79 34.16 7.66
CA ALA A 711 12.09 33.03 8.55
C ALA A 711 10.93 32.58 9.46
N ASP A 712 9.93 33.44 9.66
CA ASP A 712 8.73 33.21 10.46
C ASP A 712 7.57 32.57 9.68
N GLN A 713 7.67 32.49 8.35
CA GLN A 713 6.67 31.83 7.51
C GLN A 713 6.86 30.31 7.47
N PRO A 714 5.78 29.54 7.27
CA PRO A 714 5.86 28.09 7.19
C PRO A 714 6.69 27.63 5.98
N LYS A 715 7.52 26.60 6.17
CA LYS A 715 8.18 25.88 5.08
C LYS A 715 7.15 24.99 4.39
N THR A 716 6.65 25.42 3.23
CA THR A 716 5.75 24.65 2.37
C THR A 716 6.44 24.15 1.09
N PHE A 717 7.77 24.26 1.04
CA PHE A 717 8.61 23.85 -0.07
C PHE A 717 8.44 22.36 -0.41
N ALA A 718 8.21 22.05 -1.67
CA ALA A 718 8.02 20.69 -2.18
C ALA A 718 8.71 20.51 -3.54
N ILE A 719 9.20 19.30 -3.80
CA ILE A 719 9.76 18.87 -5.08
C ILE A 719 8.99 17.62 -5.52
N GLU A 720 8.19 17.75 -6.57
CA GLU A 720 7.29 16.69 -7.03
C GLU A 720 7.47 16.46 -8.52
N ARG A 721 7.38 15.20 -8.96
CA ARG A 721 7.45 14.85 -10.37
C ARG A 721 6.04 14.57 -10.90
N ASP A 722 5.71 15.19 -12.03
CA ASP A 722 4.48 14.91 -12.76
C ASP A 722 4.46 13.43 -13.17
N ARG A 723 3.40 12.74 -12.74
CA ARG A 723 3.25 11.29 -12.89
C ARG A 723 3.38 10.84 -14.35
N GLY A 724 4.15 9.78 -14.59
CA GLY A 724 4.40 9.26 -15.94
C GLY A 724 5.26 10.17 -16.82
N THR A 725 5.82 11.26 -16.29
CA THR A 725 6.67 12.20 -17.03
C THR A 725 8.01 12.44 -16.34
N ASN A 726 8.92 13.16 -17.02
CA ASN A 726 10.16 13.69 -16.44
C ASN A 726 10.11 15.20 -16.18
N THR A 727 8.91 15.74 -15.93
CA THR A 727 8.73 17.13 -15.46
C THR A 727 8.73 17.15 -13.94
N ILE A 728 9.61 17.94 -13.34
CA ILE A 728 9.74 18.11 -11.90
C ILE A 728 9.35 19.54 -11.54
N HIS A 729 8.37 19.69 -10.65
CA HIS A 729 7.95 20.96 -10.10
C HIS A 729 8.60 21.20 -8.75
N VAL A 730 9.16 22.39 -8.58
CA VAL A 730 9.69 22.89 -7.32
C VAL A 730 8.77 24.03 -6.88
N THR A 731 7.97 23.81 -5.85
CA THR A 731 6.88 24.71 -5.45
C THR A 731 6.97 25.12 -3.98
N GLY A 732 6.10 26.04 -3.56
CA GLY A 732 5.94 26.42 -2.16
C GLY A 732 6.99 27.40 -1.64
N ASN A 733 7.00 27.55 -0.31
CA ASN A 733 7.76 28.57 0.40
C ASN A 733 8.98 27.96 1.12
N LEU A 734 10.17 28.50 0.87
CA LEU A 734 11.41 28.15 1.57
C LEU A 734 11.87 29.31 2.46
N PRO A 735 11.81 29.18 3.80
CA PRO A 735 12.18 30.29 4.70
C PRO A 735 13.67 30.64 4.68
N LEU A 736 13.98 31.93 4.80
CA LEU A 736 15.35 32.42 5.03
C LEU A 736 16.00 31.73 6.24
N GLY A 737 17.28 31.39 6.13
CA GLY A 737 18.01 30.67 7.17
C GLY A 737 17.87 29.14 7.12
N THR A 738 17.04 28.60 6.21
CA THR A 738 17.07 27.17 5.89
C THR A 738 18.46 26.81 5.33
N ALA A 739 19.08 25.76 5.86
CA ALA A 739 20.36 25.28 5.35
C ALA A 739 20.22 24.75 3.91
N GLN A 740 21.31 24.82 3.14
CA GLN A 740 21.38 24.13 1.85
C GLN A 740 21.08 22.64 2.05
N ASP A 741 20.24 22.10 1.18
CA ASP A 741 19.80 20.71 1.22
C ASP A 741 19.62 20.17 -0.20
N TYR A 742 19.23 18.91 -0.33
CA TYR A 742 18.96 18.29 -1.62
C TYR A 742 17.86 17.23 -1.54
N GLU A 743 17.20 17.01 -2.67
CA GLU A 743 16.31 15.87 -2.86
C GLU A 743 16.72 15.06 -4.09
N ARG A 744 16.49 13.75 -4.03
CA ARG A 744 16.68 12.84 -5.16
C ARG A 744 15.32 12.44 -5.71
N VAL A 745 15.14 12.64 -7.01
CA VAL A 745 13.87 12.45 -7.70
C VAL A 745 14.02 11.33 -8.73
N PRO A 746 13.20 10.27 -8.68
CA PRO A 746 13.18 9.22 -9.70
C PRO A 746 12.91 9.76 -11.10
N VAL A 747 13.42 9.09 -12.12
CA VAL A 747 13.15 9.43 -13.52
C VAL A 747 12.42 8.30 -14.25
N GLU A 748 11.57 8.66 -15.20
CA GLU A 748 10.95 7.75 -16.16
C GLU A 748 11.98 7.19 -17.15
N ASN A 749 11.83 5.91 -17.51
CA ASN A 749 12.72 5.17 -18.42
C ASN A 749 14.23 5.31 -18.09
N PRO A 750 14.71 4.66 -17.00
CA PRO A 750 16.10 4.76 -16.55
C PRO A 750 17.17 4.45 -17.62
N ALA A 751 16.89 3.58 -18.59
CA ALA A 751 17.82 3.28 -19.68
C ALA A 751 18.03 4.50 -20.59
N LEU A 752 16.94 5.18 -20.99
CA LEU A 752 17.03 6.39 -21.81
C LEU A 752 17.72 7.54 -21.06
N TYR A 753 17.55 7.62 -19.74
CA TYR A 753 18.33 8.51 -18.89
C TYR A 753 19.83 8.22 -18.98
N VAL A 754 20.23 6.94 -18.83
CA VAL A 754 21.64 6.52 -19.00
C VAL A 754 22.17 6.91 -20.37
N GLY A 755 21.43 6.63 -21.45
CA GLY A 755 21.86 6.96 -22.80
C GLY A 755 21.98 8.46 -23.06
N THR A 756 21.06 9.26 -22.50
CA THR A 756 21.09 10.72 -22.61
C THR A 756 22.33 11.29 -21.94
N VAL A 757 22.58 10.91 -20.68
CA VAL A 757 23.76 11.40 -19.95
C VAL A 757 25.06 10.85 -20.52
N LEU A 758 25.08 9.60 -21.02
CA LEU A 758 26.24 9.08 -21.75
C LEU A 758 26.54 9.92 -22.98
N ARG A 759 25.53 10.23 -23.81
CA ARG A 759 25.70 11.08 -24.98
C ARG A 759 26.18 12.48 -24.62
N GLU A 760 25.55 13.13 -23.64
CA GLU A 760 25.94 14.45 -23.15
C GLU A 760 27.39 14.46 -22.64
N THR A 761 27.79 13.41 -21.93
CA THR A 761 29.16 13.25 -21.43
C THR A 761 30.13 13.01 -22.58
N MET A 762 29.80 12.15 -23.56
CA MET A 762 30.59 11.94 -24.78
C MET A 762 30.82 13.25 -25.55
N GLU A 763 29.78 14.03 -25.77
CA GLU A 763 29.84 15.31 -26.49
C GLU A 763 30.67 16.35 -25.74
N LYS A 764 30.49 16.46 -24.42
CA LYS A 764 31.32 17.30 -23.53
C LYS A 764 32.80 16.93 -23.63
N ASP A 765 33.10 15.65 -23.79
CA ASP A 765 34.47 15.12 -23.83
C ASP A 765 35.07 15.00 -25.24
N GLY A 766 34.37 15.51 -26.26
CA GLY A 766 34.86 15.66 -27.63
C GLY A 766 34.49 14.54 -28.60
N ILE A 767 33.59 13.62 -28.22
CA ILE A 767 33.03 12.60 -29.12
C ILE A 767 31.67 13.09 -29.65
N SER A 768 31.61 13.42 -30.94
CA SER A 768 30.38 13.92 -31.57
C SER A 768 29.49 12.80 -32.14
N PHE A 769 28.20 13.07 -32.29
CA PHE A 769 27.27 12.19 -33.01
C PHE A 769 26.92 12.69 -34.42
N GLY A 770 26.44 11.76 -35.26
CA GLY A 770 25.81 12.03 -36.55
C GLY A 770 24.58 12.93 -36.40
N GLY A 771 24.27 13.74 -37.43
CA GLY A 771 23.05 14.57 -37.40
C GLY A 771 21.74 13.76 -37.42
N ASN A 772 21.82 12.49 -37.82
CA ASN A 772 20.70 11.54 -37.85
C ASN A 772 20.80 10.49 -36.72
N SER A 773 21.73 10.66 -35.77
CA SER A 773 21.92 9.71 -34.67
C SER A 773 20.90 9.94 -33.56
N ASP A 774 20.23 8.87 -33.15
CA ASP A 774 19.26 8.88 -32.06
C ASP A 774 19.70 8.04 -30.84
N ILE A 775 18.99 8.20 -29.73
CA ILE A 775 19.09 7.33 -28.54
C ILE A 775 17.82 6.50 -28.49
N ARG A 776 17.94 5.17 -28.47
CA ARG A 776 16.77 4.29 -28.41
C ARG A 776 17.02 3.01 -27.64
N ILE A 777 15.95 2.43 -27.12
CA ILE A 777 15.98 1.10 -26.51
C ILE A 777 16.01 0.04 -27.63
N GLY A 778 16.84 -0.97 -27.47
CA GLY A 778 16.93 -2.09 -28.41
C GLY A 778 17.92 -3.15 -27.96
N THR A 779 17.74 -4.39 -28.41
CA THR A 779 18.63 -5.50 -28.07
C THR A 779 19.92 -5.47 -28.89
N VAL A 780 21.04 -5.88 -28.29
CA VAL A 780 22.30 -6.12 -29.01
C VAL A 780 22.09 -7.22 -30.07
N PRO A 781 22.29 -6.93 -31.38
CA PRO A 781 22.14 -7.92 -32.42
C PRO A 781 23.21 -9.02 -32.36
N ALA A 782 22.88 -10.23 -32.83
CA ALA A 782 23.80 -11.37 -32.82
C ALA A 782 25.13 -11.11 -33.58
N GLN A 783 25.13 -10.22 -34.57
CA GLN A 783 26.30 -9.84 -35.36
C GLN A 783 27.12 -8.69 -34.75
N ALA A 784 26.66 -8.06 -33.67
CA ALA A 784 27.40 -7.00 -33.02
C ALA A 784 28.71 -7.54 -32.41
N VAL A 785 29.72 -6.69 -32.35
CA VAL A 785 31.05 -7.01 -31.82
C VAL A 785 31.17 -6.42 -30.42
N LYS A 786 31.37 -7.28 -29.42
CA LYS A 786 31.67 -6.82 -28.06
C LYS A 786 33.03 -6.15 -28.05
N TRP A 787 33.08 -4.94 -27.50
CA TRP A 787 34.29 -4.16 -27.40
C TRP A 787 34.96 -4.31 -26.05
N THR A 788 34.20 -4.19 -24.97
CA THR A 788 34.69 -4.35 -23.60
C THR A 788 33.54 -4.66 -22.63
N SER A 789 33.92 -5.13 -21.44
CA SER A 789 33.02 -5.32 -20.29
C SER A 789 33.59 -4.53 -19.11
N PHE A 790 32.76 -3.70 -18.50
CA PHE A 790 33.03 -3.03 -17.23
C PHE A 790 32.38 -3.84 -16.12
N HIS A 791 33.00 -3.86 -14.93
CA HIS A 791 32.55 -4.67 -13.81
C HIS A 791 32.34 -3.82 -12.57
N SER A 792 31.26 -4.09 -11.84
CA SER A 792 30.96 -3.48 -10.54
C SER A 792 31.99 -3.88 -9.47
N ARG A 793 31.85 -3.30 -8.27
CA ARG A 793 32.45 -3.87 -7.06
C ARG A 793 31.86 -5.27 -6.75
N PRO A 794 32.57 -6.13 -5.99
CA PRO A 794 32.07 -7.44 -5.61
C PRO A 794 30.78 -7.35 -4.77
N LEU A 795 29.98 -8.41 -4.81
CA LEU A 795 28.68 -8.51 -4.14
C LEU A 795 28.77 -8.25 -2.64
N SER A 796 29.87 -8.65 -1.99
CA SER A 796 30.14 -8.33 -0.58
C SER A 796 30.06 -6.83 -0.25
N GLU A 797 30.63 -5.97 -1.11
CA GLU A 797 30.55 -4.51 -0.95
C GLU A 797 29.15 -3.97 -1.26
N ILE A 798 28.48 -4.53 -2.27
CA ILE A 798 27.12 -4.14 -2.68
C ILE A 798 26.11 -4.46 -1.57
N ILE A 799 26.15 -5.67 -1.01
CA ILE A 799 25.29 -6.10 0.09
C ILE A 799 25.60 -5.30 1.36
N THR A 800 26.87 -4.98 1.62
CA THR A 800 27.24 -4.10 2.74
C THR A 800 26.59 -2.72 2.59
N TYR A 801 26.72 -2.07 1.43
CA TYR A 801 26.04 -0.80 1.19
C TYR A 801 24.52 -0.93 1.36
N LEU A 802 23.93 -1.93 0.72
CA LEU A 802 22.49 -2.22 0.75
C LEU A 802 21.99 -2.35 2.19
N ASN A 803 22.60 -3.19 3.02
CA ASN A 803 22.13 -3.45 4.39
C ASN A 803 22.40 -2.27 5.32
N LYS A 804 23.56 -1.59 5.21
CA LYS A 804 23.90 -0.42 6.03
C LYS A 804 23.03 0.79 5.72
N ARG A 805 22.72 1.04 4.44
CA ARG A 805 21.91 2.19 3.98
C ARG A 805 20.43 1.87 3.80
N SER A 806 20.07 0.59 3.84
CA SER A 806 18.71 0.10 3.60
C SER A 806 18.17 0.51 2.23
N ASP A 807 19.00 0.41 1.19
CA ASP A 807 18.67 0.92 -0.14
C ASP A 807 17.70 -0.01 -0.90
N ASN A 808 16.52 0.50 -1.26
CA ASN A 808 15.47 -0.27 -1.94
C ASN A 808 15.86 -0.61 -3.38
N PHE A 809 16.48 0.33 -4.11
CA PHE A 809 16.92 0.11 -5.48
C PHE A 809 17.87 -1.09 -5.55
N TYR A 810 18.87 -1.10 -4.67
CA TYR A 810 19.86 -2.19 -4.62
C TYR A 810 19.20 -3.55 -4.33
N ALA A 811 18.19 -3.59 -3.45
CA ALA A 811 17.49 -4.82 -3.13
C ALA A 811 16.66 -5.37 -4.29
N GLU A 812 15.95 -4.51 -5.02
CA GLU A 812 15.15 -4.94 -6.18
C GLU A 812 16.03 -5.35 -7.38
N MET A 813 17.11 -4.60 -7.63
CA MET A 813 18.09 -4.95 -8.66
C MET A 813 18.73 -6.31 -8.37
N LEU A 814 19.04 -6.59 -7.10
CA LEU A 814 19.58 -7.87 -6.66
C LEU A 814 18.55 -9.00 -6.80
N LEU A 815 17.29 -8.76 -6.44
CA LEU A 815 16.21 -9.73 -6.60
C LEU A 815 16.01 -10.12 -8.07
N LYS A 816 15.90 -9.14 -8.98
CA LYS A 816 15.78 -9.42 -10.41
C LYS A 816 17.02 -10.11 -10.98
N THR A 817 18.20 -9.81 -10.44
CA THR A 817 19.45 -10.49 -10.83
C THR A 817 19.43 -11.96 -10.44
N LEU A 818 18.92 -12.30 -9.26
CA LEU A 818 18.73 -13.71 -8.85
C LEU A 818 17.86 -14.46 -9.86
N GLY A 819 16.72 -13.90 -10.25
CA GLY A 819 15.86 -14.44 -11.29
C GLY A 819 16.59 -14.60 -12.63
N ALA A 820 17.27 -13.55 -13.09
CA ALA A 820 17.98 -13.58 -14.37
C ALA A 820 19.07 -14.65 -14.41
N VAL A 821 19.84 -14.78 -13.33
CA VAL A 821 20.98 -15.70 -13.24
C VAL A 821 20.56 -17.16 -13.02
N ARG A 822 19.50 -17.41 -12.25
CA ARG A 822 19.09 -18.78 -11.86
C ARG A 822 17.90 -19.33 -12.65
N LYS A 823 17.03 -18.46 -13.13
CA LYS A 823 15.80 -18.81 -13.87
C LYS A 823 15.82 -18.36 -15.34
N GLN A 824 16.84 -17.60 -15.76
CA GLN A 824 16.91 -16.96 -17.09
C GLN A 824 15.76 -15.98 -17.33
N GLU A 825 15.23 -15.41 -16.25
CA GLU A 825 14.13 -14.44 -16.28
C GLU A 825 14.41 -13.35 -15.24
N GLY A 826 14.76 -12.15 -15.69
CA GLY A 826 15.06 -11.02 -14.82
C GLY A 826 13.81 -10.31 -14.29
N SER A 827 12.96 -11.05 -13.58
CA SER A 827 11.73 -10.55 -12.96
C SER A 827 11.77 -10.64 -11.45
N ALA A 828 10.93 -9.84 -10.77
CA ALA A 828 10.78 -9.93 -9.33
C ALA A 828 10.25 -11.31 -8.93
N SER A 829 9.27 -11.84 -9.66
CA SER A 829 8.66 -13.16 -9.39
C SER A 829 9.67 -14.31 -9.47
N ALA A 830 10.48 -14.36 -10.53
CA ALA A 830 11.55 -15.35 -10.67
C ALA A 830 12.63 -15.18 -9.58
N GLY A 831 12.93 -13.94 -9.18
CA GLY A 831 13.81 -13.66 -8.04
C GLY A 831 13.25 -14.18 -6.72
N VAL A 832 11.96 -13.98 -6.45
CA VAL A 832 11.27 -14.49 -5.26
C VAL A 832 11.31 -16.01 -5.23
N GLU A 833 11.06 -16.69 -6.36
CA GLU A 833 11.19 -18.16 -6.42
C GLU A 833 12.58 -18.62 -5.96
N VAL A 834 13.64 -17.96 -6.41
CA VAL A 834 15.02 -18.29 -6.01
C VAL A 834 15.25 -18.04 -4.52
N VAL A 835 14.69 -16.95 -3.96
CA VAL A 835 14.74 -16.69 -2.52
C VAL A 835 14.04 -17.80 -1.75
N MET A 836 12.83 -18.20 -2.14
CA MET A 836 12.08 -19.27 -1.48
C MET A 836 12.81 -20.61 -1.56
N GLU A 837 13.42 -20.94 -2.70
CA GLU A 837 14.27 -22.14 -2.85
C GLU A 837 15.50 -22.10 -1.92
N THR A 838 16.13 -20.95 -1.74
CA THR A 838 17.22 -20.79 -0.75
C THR A 838 16.71 -21.01 0.67
N LEU A 839 15.57 -20.43 1.02
CA LEU A 839 14.97 -20.57 2.35
C LEU A 839 14.65 -22.02 2.69
N ASP A 840 14.07 -22.77 1.75
CA ASP A 840 13.80 -24.19 1.92
C ASP A 840 15.11 -24.98 2.18
N ARG A 841 16.22 -24.64 1.49
CA ARG A 841 17.55 -25.26 1.72
C ARG A 841 18.13 -24.92 3.09
N LEU A 842 17.86 -23.72 3.60
CA LEU A 842 18.25 -23.28 4.94
C LEU A 842 17.29 -23.80 6.03
N GLY A 843 16.24 -24.55 5.69
CA GLY A 843 15.28 -25.11 6.63
C GLY A 843 14.23 -24.12 7.13
N VAL A 844 14.03 -23.01 6.42
CA VAL A 844 13.01 -22.00 6.74
C VAL A 844 11.70 -22.37 6.03
N PRO A 845 10.56 -22.49 6.74
CA PRO A 845 9.27 -22.75 6.11
C PRO A 845 8.86 -21.66 5.11
N SER A 846 8.18 -22.06 4.04
CA SER A 846 7.75 -21.18 2.93
C SER A 846 6.27 -20.74 3.02
N ASN A 847 5.64 -20.85 4.19
CA ASN A 847 4.24 -20.48 4.43
C ASN A 847 4.06 -19.00 4.81
N PHE A 848 4.58 -18.11 3.97
CA PHE A 848 4.51 -16.65 4.11
C PHE A 848 4.50 -15.98 2.73
N ASP A 849 4.26 -14.67 2.68
CA ASP A 849 4.16 -13.91 1.41
C ASP A 849 5.38 -12.99 1.22
N MET A 850 6.05 -13.15 0.07
CA MET A 850 7.11 -12.26 -0.42
C MET A 850 6.80 -11.87 -1.86
N VAL A 851 6.82 -10.57 -2.14
CA VAL A 851 6.45 -10.01 -3.46
C VAL A 851 7.56 -9.12 -4.02
N ASP A 852 8.33 -8.44 -3.16
CA ASP A 852 9.48 -7.61 -3.56
C ASP A 852 10.74 -7.99 -2.78
N GLY A 853 11.89 -7.41 -3.15
CA GLY A 853 13.18 -7.70 -2.51
C GLY A 853 13.51 -6.75 -1.36
N SER A 854 12.87 -5.58 -1.32
CA SER A 854 13.18 -4.48 -0.42
C SER A 854 12.33 -4.46 0.84
N GLY A 855 11.13 -5.04 0.81
CA GLY A 855 10.16 -4.93 1.88
C GLY A 855 9.36 -3.62 1.86
N LEU A 856 9.34 -2.89 0.73
CA LEU A 856 8.59 -1.64 0.60
C LEU A 856 7.09 -1.93 0.43
N THR A 857 6.72 -3.01 -0.27
CA THR A 857 5.31 -3.40 -0.40
C THR A 857 4.73 -3.95 0.90
N ARG A 858 3.47 -3.58 1.16
CA ARG A 858 2.66 -4.12 2.26
C ARG A 858 2.01 -5.47 1.91
N TYR A 859 2.26 -6.00 0.72
CA TYR A 859 1.91 -7.38 0.37
C TYR A 859 2.83 -8.41 1.04
N ASN A 860 4.05 -8.00 1.42
CA ASN A 860 4.94 -8.85 2.18
C ASN A 860 4.38 -9.10 3.58
N LEU A 861 4.28 -10.38 3.95
CA LEU A 861 3.85 -10.85 5.26
C LEU A 861 4.77 -11.99 5.67
N ILE A 862 5.49 -11.83 6.78
CA ILE A 862 6.44 -12.81 7.31
C ILE A 862 6.46 -12.73 8.83
N SER A 863 6.77 -13.83 9.51
CA SER A 863 6.80 -13.88 10.97
C SER A 863 8.20 -13.70 11.55
N PRO A 864 8.32 -13.27 12.83
CA PRO A 864 9.58 -13.31 13.56
C PRO A 864 10.27 -14.68 13.52
N ARG A 865 9.50 -15.78 13.54
CA ARG A 865 10.03 -17.14 13.47
C ARG A 865 10.72 -17.43 12.14
N HIS A 866 10.12 -17.03 11.02
CA HIS A 866 10.76 -17.18 9.71
C HIS A 866 12.09 -16.41 9.63
N VAL A 867 12.11 -15.15 10.09
CA VAL A 867 13.33 -14.32 10.06
C VAL A 867 14.40 -14.89 10.99
N ALA A 868 14.05 -15.35 12.19
CA ALA A 868 15.02 -15.98 13.09
C ALA A 868 15.56 -17.31 12.54
N ALA A 869 14.72 -18.11 11.87
CA ALA A 869 15.15 -19.34 11.21
C ALA A 869 16.14 -19.05 10.07
N LEU A 870 15.92 -18.00 9.28
CA LEU A 870 16.89 -17.53 8.30
C LEU A 870 18.22 -17.14 8.95
N LEU A 871 18.18 -16.35 10.03
CA LEU A 871 19.38 -15.91 10.74
C LEU A 871 20.15 -17.08 11.35
N GLU A 872 19.44 -18.12 11.80
CA GLU A 872 20.06 -19.37 12.25
C GLU A 872 20.71 -20.14 11.09
N GLY A 873 20.02 -20.29 9.96
CA GLY A 873 20.56 -20.91 8.76
C GLY A 873 21.82 -20.21 8.27
N MET A 874 21.82 -18.88 8.26
CA MET A 874 22.99 -18.07 7.89
C MET A 874 24.13 -18.17 8.90
N ALA A 875 23.85 -18.35 10.20
CA ALA A 875 24.90 -18.55 11.22
C ALA A 875 25.71 -19.84 11.02
N ALA A 876 25.12 -20.83 10.32
CA ALA A 876 25.79 -22.08 9.95
C ALA A 876 26.33 -22.07 8.50
N HIS A 877 26.14 -20.99 7.74
CA HIS A 877 26.49 -20.90 6.33
C HIS A 877 27.94 -20.44 6.12
N ASP A 878 28.58 -20.88 5.03
CA ASP A 878 29.99 -20.54 4.72
C ASP A 878 30.20 -19.03 4.51
N GLU A 879 29.18 -18.32 4.02
CA GLU A 879 29.17 -16.86 3.83
C GLU A 879 28.72 -16.08 5.08
N TYR A 880 28.63 -16.72 6.25
CA TYR A 880 28.14 -16.09 7.49
C TYR A 880 28.87 -14.77 7.81
N GLN A 881 30.20 -14.75 7.72
CA GLN A 881 30.98 -13.58 8.10
C GLN A 881 30.68 -12.38 7.19
N THR A 882 30.62 -12.60 5.87
CA THR A 882 30.22 -11.58 4.89
C THR A 882 28.82 -11.05 5.19
N TYR A 883 27.88 -11.94 5.49
CA TYR A 883 26.51 -11.58 5.83
C TYR A 883 26.45 -10.74 7.12
N LEU A 884 27.10 -11.19 8.19
CA LEU A 884 27.16 -10.52 9.49
C LEU A 884 27.80 -9.14 9.42
N ASP A 885 28.89 -8.99 8.65
CA ASP A 885 29.60 -7.71 8.49
C ASP A 885 28.80 -6.68 7.68
N SER A 886 27.88 -7.14 6.83
CA SER A 886 26.98 -6.27 6.09
C SER A 886 25.92 -5.59 6.98
N LEU A 887 25.59 -6.16 8.14
CA LEU A 887 24.51 -5.67 9.00
C LEU A 887 24.91 -4.41 9.78
N PRO A 888 24.04 -3.39 9.93
CA PRO A 888 24.28 -2.24 10.79
C PRO A 888 24.71 -2.63 12.22
N ILE A 889 25.68 -1.89 12.77
CA ILE A 889 26.19 -2.09 14.14
C ILE A 889 25.59 -1.00 15.05
N ALA A 890 24.96 -1.43 16.13
CA ALA A 890 24.34 -0.55 17.12
C ALA A 890 25.31 0.51 17.65
N GLY A 891 24.90 1.78 17.55
CA GLY A 891 25.69 2.93 18.02
C GLY A 891 26.90 3.30 17.17
N VAL A 892 27.19 2.55 16.10
CA VAL A 892 28.42 2.69 15.30
C VAL A 892 28.12 3.12 13.86
N ASP A 893 27.32 2.36 13.10
CA ASP A 893 27.14 2.61 11.67
C ASP A 893 25.74 2.27 11.11
N GLY A 894 25.57 2.55 9.82
CA GLY A 894 24.34 2.30 9.08
C GLY A 894 23.11 2.93 9.73
N THR A 895 21.96 2.28 9.59
CA THR A 895 20.69 2.72 10.20
C THR A 895 20.65 2.64 11.73
N LEU A 896 21.66 2.04 12.37
CA LEU A 896 21.77 1.95 13.83
C LEU A 896 22.80 2.91 14.43
N ALA A 897 23.47 3.73 13.61
CA ALA A 897 24.56 4.62 14.01
C ALA A 897 24.18 5.57 15.16
N ASN A 898 22.90 5.91 15.32
CA ASN A 898 22.40 6.80 16.38
C ASN A 898 21.50 6.11 17.41
N ARG A 899 21.35 4.78 17.34
CA ARG A 899 20.53 3.99 18.27
C ARG A 899 21.39 3.26 19.29
N MET A 900 20.86 3.04 20.48
CA MET A 900 21.50 2.27 21.56
C MET A 900 22.91 2.74 22.01
N LYS A 901 23.30 3.99 21.71
CA LYS A 901 24.60 4.55 22.14
C LYS A 901 24.73 4.56 23.66
N GLY A 902 25.87 4.11 24.17
CA GLY A 902 26.16 4.09 25.60
C GLY A 902 25.43 2.99 26.39
N THR A 903 24.80 2.03 25.69
CA THR A 903 24.17 0.85 26.29
C THR A 903 25.03 -0.40 26.07
N ALA A 904 24.69 -1.54 26.69
CA ALA A 904 25.37 -2.82 26.46
C ALA A 904 25.23 -3.35 25.02
N ALA A 905 24.26 -2.86 24.26
CA ALA A 905 24.06 -3.22 22.86
C ALA A 905 24.98 -2.45 21.91
N ALA A 906 25.56 -1.32 22.32
CA ALA A 906 26.48 -0.54 21.48
C ALA A 906 27.73 -1.35 21.13
N ASP A 907 28.15 -1.31 19.85
CA ASP A 907 29.27 -2.08 19.31
C ASP A 907 29.13 -3.62 19.45
N ASN A 908 27.93 -4.08 19.79
CA ASN A 908 27.62 -5.49 20.05
C ASN A 908 26.50 -5.98 19.12
N ALA A 909 25.32 -5.37 19.20
CA ALA A 909 24.18 -5.78 18.38
C ALA A 909 24.41 -5.45 16.90
N ARG A 910 24.23 -6.46 16.04
CA ARG A 910 24.31 -6.35 14.58
C ARG A 910 22.98 -6.75 13.98
N ALA A 911 22.25 -5.79 13.41
CA ALA A 911 20.87 -6.02 13.02
C ALA A 911 20.41 -5.12 11.87
N LYS A 912 19.50 -5.67 11.05
CA LYS A 912 18.80 -4.90 10.03
C LYS A 912 17.55 -4.26 10.63
N THR A 913 17.38 -2.97 10.35
CA THR A 913 16.18 -2.20 10.67
C THR A 913 15.15 -2.30 9.54
N GLY A 914 13.88 -2.08 9.86
CA GLY A 914 12.83 -1.79 8.89
C GLY A 914 11.82 -0.80 9.45
N THR A 915 11.39 0.15 8.61
CA THR A 915 10.44 1.19 8.99
C THR A 915 9.52 1.49 7.82
N LEU A 916 8.21 1.49 8.07
CA LEU A 916 7.16 2.09 7.24
C LEU A 916 6.16 2.77 8.19
N THR A 917 5.20 3.54 7.70
CA THR A 917 4.15 4.10 8.57
C THR A 917 3.40 2.99 9.31
N GLY A 918 3.42 3.01 10.64
CA GLY A 918 2.79 1.97 11.47
C GLY A 918 3.50 0.61 11.43
N VAL A 919 4.74 0.54 10.94
CA VAL A 919 5.57 -0.68 10.92
C VAL A 919 6.97 -0.35 11.40
N SER A 920 7.48 -1.13 12.36
CA SER A 920 8.88 -1.04 12.78
C SER A 920 9.42 -2.44 13.08
N SER A 921 10.57 -2.77 12.52
CA SER A 921 11.22 -4.07 12.72
C SER A 921 12.72 -3.94 13.03
N LEU A 922 13.25 -4.89 13.79
CA LEU A 922 14.67 -5.04 14.07
C LEU A 922 15.00 -6.53 14.23
N SER A 923 15.94 -7.04 13.44
CA SER A 923 16.33 -8.46 13.53
C SER A 923 17.81 -8.65 13.24
N GLY A 924 18.44 -9.55 14.00
CA GLY A 924 19.87 -9.81 13.89
C GLY A 924 20.42 -10.61 15.06
N TYR A 925 21.67 -10.31 15.41
CA TYR A 925 22.45 -11.01 16.42
C TYR A 925 22.88 -10.05 17.54
N VAL A 926 22.97 -10.55 18.76
CA VAL A 926 23.50 -9.83 19.91
C VAL A 926 24.18 -10.79 20.87
N HIS A 927 25.27 -10.35 21.51
CA HIS A 927 25.91 -11.10 22.58
C HIS A 927 25.38 -10.66 23.94
N THR A 928 25.08 -11.63 24.80
CA THR A 928 24.76 -11.40 26.22
C THR A 928 26.03 -11.00 26.99
N GLN A 929 25.87 -10.55 28.24
CA GLN A 929 26.99 -10.13 29.09
C GLN A 929 27.96 -11.28 29.40
N ASP A 930 27.47 -12.52 29.47
CA ASP A 930 28.27 -13.74 29.65
C ASP A 930 28.79 -14.34 28.33
N GLY A 931 28.55 -13.67 27.19
CA GLY A 931 29.13 -13.99 25.88
C GLY A 931 28.33 -14.98 25.03
N GLN A 932 27.12 -15.35 25.43
CA GLN A 932 26.24 -16.17 24.61
C GLN A 932 25.71 -15.36 23.42
N THR A 933 25.64 -15.98 22.24
CA THR A 933 25.11 -15.31 21.04
C THR A 933 23.62 -15.60 20.92
N LEU A 934 22.81 -14.56 20.85
CA LEU A 934 21.38 -14.65 20.63
C LEU A 934 21.02 -14.18 19.23
N ILE A 935 20.08 -14.88 18.62
CA ILE A 935 19.34 -14.45 17.44
C ILE A 935 18.04 -13.84 17.92
N PHE A 936 17.67 -12.69 17.39
CA PHE A 936 16.40 -12.05 17.70
C PHE A 936 15.69 -11.53 16.46
N SER A 937 14.36 -11.57 16.51
CA SER A 937 13.49 -10.88 15.56
C SER A 937 12.36 -10.19 16.29
N ILE A 938 12.24 -8.87 16.07
CA ILE A 938 11.22 -8.00 16.65
C ILE A 938 10.49 -7.32 15.49
N MET A 939 9.18 -7.50 15.40
CA MET A 939 8.31 -6.89 14.39
C MET A 939 7.09 -6.27 15.07
N LEU A 940 6.89 -4.97 14.87
CA LEU A 940 5.80 -4.21 15.47
C LEU A 940 4.94 -3.62 14.35
N ASN A 941 3.64 -3.91 14.34
CA ASN A 941 2.69 -3.37 13.36
C ASN A 941 1.49 -2.74 14.08
N GLY A 942 0.96 -1.66 13.53
CA GLY A 942 -0.21 -0.97 14.06
C GLY A 942 0.03 0.54 14.23
N TYR A 943 -1.00 1.23 14.70
CA TYR A 943 -0.95 2.68 14.88
C TYR A 943 -0.53 3.04 16.31
N THR A 944 0.38 4.01 16.43
CA THR A 944 0.65 4.73 17.68
C THR A 944 0.84 6.20 17.39
N PRO A 945 0.31 7.11 18.23
CA PRO A 945 0.46 8.55 18.05
C PRO A 945 1.91 9.04 18.20
N LYS A 946 2.81 8.22 18.75
CA LYS A 946 4.23 8.57 18.96
C LYS A 946 5.12 7.72 18.07
N SER A 947 5.60 8.28 16.94
CA SER A 947 6.45 7.55 15.98
C SER A 947 7.70 6.90 16.61
N GLY A 948 8.34 7.57 17.57
CA GLY A 948 9.52 7.03 18.28
C GLY A 948 9.22 5.87 19.26
N PHE A 949 7.95 5.61 19.58
CA PHE A 949 7.56 4.58 20.54
C PHE A 949 7.97 3.18 20.09
N LEU A 950 7.68 2.82 18.84
CA LEU A 950 8.01 1.50 18.28
C LEU A 950 9.53 1.25 18.28
N ILE A 951 10.31 2.26 17.91
CA ILE A 951 11.79 2.20 17.92
C ILE A 951 12.31 2.04 19.34
N GLY A 952 11.73 2.75 20.31
CA GLY A 952 12.10 2.66 21.72
C GLY A 952 11.86 1.27 22.33
N ILE A 953 10.77 0.59 21.94
CA ILE A 953 10.50 -0.80 22.36
C ILE A 953 11.59 -1.74 21.85
N GLN A 954 11.97 -1.63 20.57
CA GLN A 954 13.06 -2.45 20.00
C GLN A 954 14.39 -2.23 20.71
N ASP A 955 14.78 -0.96 20.91
CA ASP A 955 16.05 -0.62 21.56
C ASP A 955 16.12 -1.19 22.98
N ARG A 956 15.03 -1.09 23.75
CA ARG A 956 14.94 -1.64 25.11
C ARG A 956 15.03 -3.16 25.14
N ILE A 957 14.38 -3.86 24.20
CA ILE A 957 14.51 -5.32 24.09
C ILE A 957 15.95 -5.69 23.82
N VAL A 958 16.60 -5.09 22.82
CA VAL A 958 17.98 -5.44 22.45
C VAL A 958 18.99 -5.06 23.54
N GLU A 959 18.81 -3.93 24.21
CA GLU A 959 19.62 -3.56 25.39
C GLU A 959 19.47 -4.57 26.53
N ALA A 960 18.24 -5.03 26.78
CA ALA A 960 17.95 -6.03 27.79
C ALA A 960 18.64 -7.37 27.46
N LEU A 961 18.57 -7.80 26.19
CA LEU A 961 19.29 -9.00 25.71
C LEU A 961 20.80 -8.87 25.89
N ALA A 962 21.38 -7.72 25.52
CA ALA A 962 22.82 -7.49 25.62
C ALA A 962 23.32 -7.44 27.08
N SER A 963 22.46 -7.00 28.00
CA SER A 963 22.77 -6.87 29.44
C SER A 963 22.49 -8.16 30.23
N TYR A 964 21.93 -9.18 29.59
CA TYR A 964 21.54 -10.42 30.26
C TYR A 964 22.77 -11.23 30.69
N ALA A 965 22.71 -11.81 31.89
CA ALA A 965 23.67 -12.78 32.43
C ALA A 965 22.88 -13.84 33.23
N ASP A 966 23.23 -15.12 33.06
CA ASP A 966 22.61 -16.26 33.73
C ASP A 966 22.85 -16.33 35.25
#